data_AF-A0A5E4PPT5-F1
#
_entry.id   AF-A0A5E4PPT5-F1
#
_cell.length_a   1.000
_cell.length_b   1.000
_cell.length_c   1.000
_cell.angle_alpha   90.00
_cell.angle_beta   90.00
_cell.angle_gamma   90.00
#
_symmetry.space_group_name_H-M   'P 1'
#
loop_
_entity.id
_entity.type
_entity.pdbx_description
1 polymer ?
#
loop_
_entity_poly.entity_id
_entity_poly.type
_entity_poly.pdbx_seq_one_letter_code
_entity_poly.pdbx_strand_id
1 'polypeptide(L)'
;MGGNYSAMDPMDVPVPNIDKLIERDGYLKPYEREIRRRYACFKDIWDKMEKWEGGISGFTSAYNYYGPQFGADGSVIWREWAPGAHSLHLQGDFNGWNSKSHPFKKLEYGKWELYIPANADGSCPMKHQTRVQIIVNDHLYRVSPWASYVKPFEGFTYQQFIYKPDNKYVFKNKKVEKPASPRIYECHVGIATSEGRVGTYTEFKDNVLPRIKDLGYNTIQLMAIMEHAYYASFGYQVTSFFAASSRYGTPCELKALVDKAHEMGIYVLLDIVHSHASKNTLDGLNEFDGTTSCFFHDGPRGTHSLWDSRLFNYSETEVLRFLLSNLRWYQEEYQFDGFRFDGVTSMLYHSRGIGEGFSGHYDEYYGLNVDTEALVYLMLANEIVHNNDQRAITIAEDVSGMPASCRPVNEGGTGFDYRLGMAIPDMWIKLLKEERDEDWKMGHIVHTLTNRRWMEGTVAYAESHDQALVGDKTIAFWLMDKEMYTHMSTLSDSNPVIGRGMALHCMIRLITHALGGEAYLNFIGNEFGHPEWLDFPRAGNNSSYHYARRQWNLVDDALLKYRFLNDFDRDMQTLENKYGWLRSNPGYVSCKHDGDKVIAFERAGLLFVFNFHPNQSFTDYRVGVDVPGKYQAILCTDSKKYCGFGRVEPNNECHLTQNMPWGNRSDSIQIYIPCRTAIVYAKCD
;
A
#
# COMPACT_ATOMS: atom_id res chain seq x y z
N MET A 1 -0.62 -12.98 26.81
CA MET A 1 0.46 -13.85 26.28
C MET A 1 0.94 -14.77 27.41
N GLY A 2 1.12 -16.06 27.15
CA GLY A 2 1.42 -17.07 28.17
C GLY A 2 1.17 -18.48 27.62
N GLY A 3 2.19 -19.31 27.63
CA GLY A 3 2.21 -20.65 27.04
C GLY A 3 3.55 -21.34 27.29
N ASN A 4 3.76 -22.48 26.64
CA ASN A 4 4.92 -23.33 26.90
C ASN A 4 6.23 -22.63 26.55
N TYR A 5 6.28 -21.86 25.46
CA TYR A 5 7.49 -21.20 25.00
C TYR A 5 7.77 -19.92 25.78
N SER A 6 6.76 -19.09 26.05
CA SER A 6 6.94 -17.85 26.82
C SER A 6 7.27 -18.08 28.30
N ALA A 7 7.09 -19.31 28.80
CA ALA A 7 7.54 -19.73 30.13
C ALA A 7 9.02 -20.17 30.18
N MET A 8 9.65 -20.42 29.02
CA MET A 8 11.07 -20.78 28.94
C MET A 8 11.95 -19.53 29.16
N ASP A 9 13.24 -19.73 29.49
CA ASP A 9 14.20 -18.65 29.27
C ASP A 9 14.20 -18.33 27.76
N PRO A 10 14.06 -17.07 27.34
CA PRO A 10 14.07 -16.72 25.92
C PRO A 10 15.27 -17.27 25.15
N MET A 11 16.43 -17.44 25.79
CA MET A 11 17.61 -18.02 25.13
C MET A 11 17.46 -19.51 24.79
N ASP A 12 16.58 -20.23 25.48
CA ASP A 12 16.27 -21.63 25.21
C ASP A 12 15.19 -21.80 24.12
N VAL A 13 14.53 -20.70 23.71
CA VAL A 13 13.48 -20.74 22.68
C VAL A 13 14.12 -20.94 21.29
N PRO A 14 13.80 -22.02 20.57
CA PRO A 14 14.41 -22.30 19.28
C PRO A 14 13.79 -21.45 18.18
N VAL A 15 14.52 -20.43 17.71
CA VAL A 15 14.18 -19.66 16.50
C VAL A 15 14.95 -20.29 15.32
N PRO A 16 14.27 -20.90 14.33
CA PRO A 16 14.91 -21.82 13.38
C PRO A 16 16.10 -21.26 12.60
N ASN A 17 16.05 -19.99 12.18
CA ASN A 17 17.05 -19.37 11.31
C ASN A 17 17.63 -18.07 11.89
N ILE A 18 17.61 -17.88 13.21
CA ILE A 18 18.07 -16.62 13.82
C ILE A 18 19.53 -16.30 13.54
N ASP A 19 20.38 -17.31 13.38
CA ASP A 19 21.79 -17.11 13.04
C ASP A 19 21.95 -16.37 11.70
N LYS A 20 21.08 -16.64 10.71
CA LYS A 20 21.08 -15.92 9.42
C LYS A 20 20.78 -14.44 9.59
N LEU A 21 19.92 -14.09 10.54
CA LEU A 21 19.58 -12.69 10.83
C LEU A 21 20.77 -11.99 11.49
N ILE A 22 21.38 -12.63 12.49
CA ILE A 22 22.52 -12.08 13.23
C ILE A 22 23.79 -11.99 12.37
N GLU A 23 24.05 -12.98 11.51
CA GLU A 23 25.17 -12.95 10.55
C GLU A 23 25.03 -11.79 9.56
N ARG A 24 23.80 -11.52 9.13
CA ARG A 24 23.50 -10.41 8.22
C ARG A 24 23.61 -9.06 8.93
N ASP A 25 23.14 -8.99 10.17
CA ASP A 25 23.15 -7.78 10.98
C ASP A 25 23.60 -8.08 12.41
N GLY A 26 24.90 -7.96 12.63
CA GLY A 26 25.54 -8.21 13.92
C GLY A 26 25.07 -7.25 15.03
N TYR A 27 24.48 -6.09 14.69
CA TYR A 27 23.94 -5.15 15.68
C TYR A 27 22.69 -5.68 16.38
N LEU A 28 22.05 -6.74 15.86
CA LEU A 28 20.94 -7.42 16.52
C LEU A 28 21.37 -8.37 17.64
N LYS A 29 22.66 -8.74 17.72
CA LYS A 29 23.15 -9.71 18.70
C LYS A 29 22.82 -9.34 20.17
N PRO A 30 22.98 -8.08 20.61
CA PRO A 30 22.61 -7.69 21.97
C PRO A 30 21.10 -7.84 22.27
N TYR A 31 20.26 -7.86 21.25
CA TYR A 31 18.80 -7.93 21.35
C TYR A 31 18.24 -9.33 21.07
N GLU A 32 19.11 -10.33 20.90
CA GLU A 32 18.70 -11.71 20.61
C GLU A 32 17.70 -12.25 21.63
N ARG A 33 17.89 -11.96 22.92
CA ARG A 33 16.97 -12.37 23.99
C ARG A 33 15.56 -11.84 23.74
N GLU A 34 15.44 -10.59 23.30
CA GLU A 34 14.15 -9.96 23.01
C GLU A 34 13.52 -10.52 21.73
N ILE A 35 14.32 -10.75 20.68
CA ILE A 35 13.85 -11.41 19.44
C ILE A 35 13.29 -12.80 19.76
N ARG A 36 14.01 -13.61 20.53
CA ARG A 36 13.55 -14.95 20.93
C ARG A 36 12.32 -14.90 21.82
N ARG A 37 12.21 -13.91 22.73
CA ARG A 37 11.00 -13.69 23.55
C ARG A 37 9.78 -13.38 22.68
N ARG A 38 9.92 -12.49 21.70
CA ARG A 38 8.84 -12.15 20.74
C ARG A 38 8.42 -13.39 19.93
N TYR A 39 9.39 -14.16 19.44
CA TYR A 39 9.12 -15.43 18.74
C TYR A 39 8.42 -16.46 19.63
N ALA A 40 8.77 -16.54 20.91
CA ALA A 40 8.08 -17.40 21.88
C ALA A 40 6.59 -17.04 22.00
N CYS A 41 6.28 -15.74 22.09
CA CYS A 41 4.90 -15.26 22.12
C CYS A 41 4.14 -15.61 20.84
N PHE A 42 4.76 -15.45 19.67
CA PHE A 42 4.20 -15.89 18.39
C PHE A 42 3.91 -17.40 18.41
N LYS A 43 4.88 -18.23 18.80
CA LYS A 43 4.72 -19.69 18.83
C LYS A 43 3.63 -20.16 19.78
N ASP A 44 3.51 -19.56 20.95
CA ASP A 44 2.43 -19.90 21.89
C ASP A 44 1.04 -19.60 21.33
N ILE A 45 0.88 -18.53 20.55
CA ILE A 45 -0.40 -18.22 19.91
C ILE A 45 -0.64 -19.13 18.70
N TRP A 46 0.40 -19.36 17.89
CA TRP A 46 0.34 -20.28 16.75
C TRP A 46 -0.10 -21.69 17.17
N ASP A 47 0.52 -22.27 18.19
CA ASP A 47 0.17 -23.61 18.70
C ASP A 47 -1.25 -23.65 19.29
N LYS A 48 -1.75 -22.54 19.85
CA LYS A 48 -3.15 -22.43 20.30
C LYS A 48 -4.11 -22.42 19.11
N MET A 49 -3.77 -21.72 18.03
CA MET A 49 -4.56 -21.70 16.80
C MET A 49 -4.58 -23.07 16.12
N GLU A 50 -3.46 -23.79 16.11
CA GLU A 50 -3.40 -25.17 15.57
C GLU A 50 -4.29 -26.16 16.33
N LYS A 51 -4.42 -25.98 17.65
CA LYS A 51 -5.29 -26.81 18.50
C LYS A 51 -6.78 -26.43 18.43
N TRP A 52 -7.11 -25.32 17.78
CA TRP A 52 -8.49 -24.91 17.59
C TRP A 52 -9.23 -25.90 16.69
N GLU A 53 -10.56 -25.95 16.79
CA GLU A 53 -11.38 -26.80 15.90
C GLU A 53 -11.17 -26.40 14.43
N GLY A 54 -10.78 -27.37 13.58
CA GLY A 54 -10.38 -27.10 12.19
C GLY A 54 -8.97 -26.50 12.04
N GLY A 55 -8.20 -26.43 13.12
CA GLY A 55 -6.84 -25.88 13.18
C GLY A 55 -6.76 -24.42 12.77
N ILE A 56 -5.62 -24.02 12.21
CA ILE A 56 -5.39 -22.66 11.70
C ILE A 56 -6.43 -22.28 10.64
N SER A 57 -6.80 -23.24 9.78
CA SER A 57 -7.79 -22.99 8.74
C SER A 57 -9.16 -22.66 9.34
N GLY A 58 -9.61 -23.43 10.34
CA GLY A 58 -10.85 -23.16 11.06
C GLY A 58 -10.78 -21.84 11.86
N PHE A 59 -9.62 -21.51 12.44
CA PHE A 59 -9.42 -20.25 13.14
C PHE A 59 -9.54 -19.04 12.21
N THR A 60 -8.95 -19.12 11.02
CA THR A 60 -8.88 -18.01 10.05
C THR A 60 -10.06 -17.95 9.09
N SER A 61 -10.99 -18.91 9.11
CA SER A 61 -12.21 -18.88 8.29
C SER A 61 -13.48 -18.57 9.09
N ALA A 62 -13.34 -17.77 10.16
CA ALA A 62 -14.42 -17.49 11.11
C ALA A 62 -15.62 -16.75 10.50
N TYR A 63 -15.49 -16.14 9.32
CA TYR A 63 -16.61 -15.60 8.53
C TYR A 63 -17.60 -16.69 8.05
N ASN A 64 -17.22 -17.97 8.12
CA ASN A 64 -18.13 -19.11 7.91
C ASN A 64 -18.89 -19.51 9.20
N TYR A 65 -18.58 -18.88 10.34
CA TYR A 65 -19.21 -19.15 11.64
C TYR A 65 -19.99 -17.96 12.18
N TYR A 66 -19.39 -16.76 12.11
CA TYR A 66 -19.98 -15.49 12.54
C TYR A 66 -20.75 -14.78 11.43
N GLY A 67 -21.59 -13.81 11.81
CA GLY A 67 -22.54 -13.18 10.89
C GLY A 67 -23.63 -14.16 10.45
N PRO A 68 -24.39 -13.83 9.39
CA PRO A 68 -25.47 -14.67 8.89
C PRO A 68 -24.94 -15.86 8.06
N GLN A 69 -25.26 -17.08 8.47
CA GLN A 69 -24.96 -18.34 7.78
C GLN A 69 -26.25 -18.94 7.24
N PHE A 70 -26.33 -19.10 5.92
CA PHE A 70 -27.55 -19.52 5.22
C PHE A 70 -27.55 -21.03 4.96
N GLY A 71 -28.52 -21.74 5.55
CA GLY A 71 -28.71 -23.18 5.39
C GLY A 71 -29.31 -23.56 4.03
N ALA A 72 -29.01 -24.78 3.57
CA ALA A 72 -29.61 -25.34 2.35
C ALA A 72 -31.12 -25.61 2.48
N ASP A 73 -31.61 -25.75 3.72
CA ASP A 73 -33.02 -25.88 4.09
C ASP A 73 -33.76 -24.53 4.16
N GLY A 74 -33.10 -23.42 3.84
CA GLY A 74 -33.66 -22.07 3.91
C GLY A 74 -33.57 -21.43 5.29
N SER A 75 -33.07 -22.13 6.31
CA SER A 75 -32.84 -21.55 7.64
C SER A 75 -31.64 -20.59 7.64
N VAL A 76 -31.56 -19.76 8.68
CA VAL A 76 -30.39 -18.91 8.92
C VAL A 76 -29.91 -19.08 10.36
N ILE A 77 -28.62 -19.34 10.52
CA ILE A 77 -27.94 -19.25 11.81
C ILE A 77 -27.13 -17.96 11.81
N TRP A 78 -27.37 -17.09 12.79
CA TRP A 78 -26.61 -15.85 12.94
C TRP A 78 -25.83 -15.89 14.23
N ARG A 79 -24.52 -15.61 14.18
CA ARG A 79 -23.68 -15.52 15.38
C ARG A 79 -22.91 -14.22 15.50
N GLU A 80 -22.76 -13.76 16.73
CA GLU A 80 -21.98 -12.56 17.07
C GLU A 80 -21.14 -12.79 18.33
N TRP A 81 -20.08 -12.01 18.46
CA TRP A 81 -19.29 -11.93 19.69
C TRP A 81 -19.51 -10.57 20.36
N ALA A 82 -20.15 -10.59 21.53
CA ALA A 82 -20.55 -9.40 22.27
C ALA A 82 -20.53 -9.72 23.78
N PRO A 83 -19.34 -9.86 24.38
CA PRO A 83 -19.21 -10.36 25.74
C PRO A 83 -19.84 -9.45 26.80
N GLY A 84 -19.76 -8.13 26.62
CA GLY A 84 -20.32 -7.12 27.52
C GLY A 84 -21.83 -6.90 27.37
N ALA A 85 -22.47 -7.55 26.40
CA ALA A 85 -23.90 -7.43 26.20
C ALA A 85 -24.72 -8.28 27.19
N HIS A 86 -25.90 -7.75 27.52
CA HIS A 86 -26.92 -8.39 28.37
C HIS A 86 -28.09 -8.92 27.53
N SER A 87 -28.38 -8.31 26.38
CA SER A 87 -29.36 -8.78 25.39
C SER A 87 -28.91 -8.47 23.97
N LEU A 88 -29.17 -9.37 23.03
CA LEU A 88 -29.06 -9.12 21.59
C LEU A 88 -30.36 -9.52 20.90
N HIS A 89 -30.81 -8.69 19.95
CA HIS A 89 -31.95 -8.98 19.08
C HIS A 89 -31.61 -8.64 17.63
N LEU A 90 -32.27 -9.31 16.68
CA LEU A 90 -32.21 -8.97 15.27
C LEU A 90 -33.53 -8.32 14.82
N GLN A 91 -33.42 -7.18 14.13
CA GLN A 91 -34.53 -6.58 13.40
C GLN A 91 -34.18 -6.38 11.93
N GLY A 92 -35.20 -6.25 11.09
CA GLY A 92 -35.00 -5.94 9.68
C GLY A 92 -36.29 -6.00 8.89
N ASP A 93 -36.17 -5.86 7.57
CA ASP A 93 -37.32 -5.92 6.68
C ASP A 93 -38.06 -7.27 6.79
N PHE A 94 -37.34 -8.36 7.04
CA PHE A 94 -37.88 -9.72 7.14
C PHE A 94 -38.87 -9.92 8.30
N ASN A 95 -38.80 -9.10 9.35
CA ASN A 95 -39.67 -9.19 10.52
C ASN A 95 -40.48 -7.91 10.78
N GLY A 96 -40.61 -7.06 9.77
CA GLY A 96 -41.33 -5.80 9.87
C GLY A 96 -40.72 -4.83 10.89
N TRP A 97 -39.40 -4.88 11.07
CA TRP A 97 -38.65 -4.07 12.05
C TRP A 97 -39.10 -4.28 13.50
N ASN A 98 -39.54 -5.50 13.85
CA ASN A 98 -39.90 -5.83 15.22
C ASN A 98 -38.64 -6.16 16.05
N SER A 99 -38.24 -5.20 16.89
CA SER A 99 -37.04 -5.23 17.74
C SER A 99 -36.97 -6.36 18.78
N LYS A 100 -38.08 -7.05 19.08
CA LYS A 100 -38.14 -8.09 20.13
C LYS A 100 -38.38 -9.49 19.60
N SER A 101 -38.73 -9.61 18.32
CA SER A 101 -39.21 -10.87 17.75
C SER A 101 -38.13 -11.95 17.60
N HIS A 102 -36.85 -11.58 17.50
CA HIS A 102 -35.74 -12.49 17.23
C HIS A 102 -34.57 -12.29 18.22
N PRO A 103 -34.71 -12.71 19.49
CA PRO A 103 -33.64 -12.63 20.49
C PRO A 103 -32.55 -13.67 20.23
N PHE A 104 -31.29 -13.28 20.38
CA PHE A 104 -30.17 -14.22 20.37
C PHE A 104 -30.07 -14.95 21.71
N LYS A 105 -29.69 -16.22 21.66
CA LYS A 105 -29.30 -17.02 22.82
C LYS A 105 -27.83 -16.77 23.14
N LYS A 106 -27.54 -16.41 24.40
CA LYS A 106 -26.16 -16.31 24.91
C LYS A 106 -25.53 -17.70 24.96
N LEU A 107 -24.31 -17.79 24.44
CA LEU A 107 -23.44 -18.96 24.49
C LEU A 107 -22.26 -18.70 25.43
N GLU A 108 -21.39 -19.69 25.57
CA GLU A 108 -20.13 -19.53 26.29
C GLU A 108 -19.21 -18.48 25.62
N TYR A 109 -18.25 -17.97 26.39
CA TYR A 109 -17.23 -17.01 25.92
C TYR A 109 -17.79 -15.72 25.31
N GLY A 110 -18.99 -15.31 25.73
CA GLY A 110 -19.62 -14.06 25.27
C GLY A 110 -20.12 -14.09 23.83
N LYS A 111 -20.26 -15.28 23.25
CA LYS A 111 -20.85 -15.50 21.93
C LYS A 111 -22.37 -15.51 22.02
N TRP A 112 -23.03 -15.19 20.92
CA TRP A 112 -24.48 -15.15 20.81
C TRP A 112 -24.91 -15.83 19.53
N GLU A 113 -26.02 -16.58 19.57
CA GLU A 113 -26.55 -17.32 18.43
C GLU A 113 -28.06 -17.11 18.29
N LEU A 114 -28.51 -16.87 17.07
CA LEU A 114 -29.91 -16.82 16.69
C LEU A 114 -30.14 -17.83 15.56
N TYR A 115 -31.12 -18.71 15.74
CA TYR A 115 -31.61 -19.58 14.69
C TYR A 115 -32.95 -19.06 14.17
N ILE A 116 -33.03 -18.80 12.86
CA ILE A 116 -34.25 -18.36 12.18
C ILE A 116 -34.67 -19.48 11.23
N PRO A 117 -35.84 -20.11 11.45
CA PRO A 117 -36.30 -21.18 10.57
C PRO A 117 -36.64 -20.63 9.18
N ALA A 118 -36.67 -21.52 8.19
CA ALA A 118 -37.21 -21.20 6.88
C ALA A 118 -38.69 -20.78 6.98
N ASN A 119 -39.16 -20.01 6.01
CA ASN A 119 -40.58 -19.71 5.85
C ASN A 119 -41.38 -21.00 5.60
N ALA A 120 -42.70 -20.95 5.76
CA ALA A 120 -43.57 -22.12 5.58
C ALA A 120 -43.48 -22.75 4.16
N ASP A 121 -43.05 -21.98 3.16
CA ASP A 121 -42.80 -22.44 1.79
C ASP A 121 -41.37 -22.96 1.55
N GLY A 122 -40.55 -23.04 2.61
CA GLY A 122 -39.13 -23.42 2.54
C GLY A 122 -38.19 -22.31 2.08
N SER A 123 -38.70 -21.10 1.79
CA SER A 123 -37.86 -19.99 1.36
C SER A 123 -37.10 -19.35 2.53
N CYS A 124 -35.93 -18.80 2.23
CA CYS A 124 -35.14 -18.08 3.22
C CYS A 124 -35.85 -16.77 3.64
N PRO A 125 -36.00 -16.49 4.95
CA PRO A 125 -36.66 -15.28 5.43
C PRO A 125 -35.90 -14.00 5.07
N MET A 126 -34.57 -14.08 4.96
CA MET A 126 -33.70 -12.96 4.58
C MET A 126 -33.17 -13.16 3.16
N LYS A 127 -33.69 -12.37 2.22
CA LYS A 127 -33.32 -12.41 0.81
C LYS A 127 -32.20 -11.42 0.51
N HIS A 128 -31.68 -11.45 -0.72
CA HIS A 128 -30.74 -10.43 -1.17
C HIS A 128 -31.33 -9.03 -0.96
N GLN A 129 -30.51 -8.08 -0.48
CA GLN A 129 -30.89 -6.70 -0.19
C GLN A 129 -31.89 -6.53 0.98
N THR A 130 -32.20 -7.59 1.73
CA THR A 130 -32.93 -7.42 3.00
C THR A 130 -32.10 -6.57 3.96
N ARG A 131 -32.68 -5.49 4.48
CA ARG A 131 -32.06 -4.68 5.52
C ARG A 131 -32.18 -5.33 6.86
N VAL A 132 -31.12 -5.21 7.65
CA VAL A 132 -30.98 -5.85 8.96
C VAL A 132 -30.21 -4.93 9.90
N GLN A 133 -30.49 -5.07 11.19
CA GLN A 133 -29.82 -4.32 12.25
C GLN A 133 -29.83 -5.13 13.53
N ILE A 134 -28.69 -5.15 14.23
CA ILE A 134 -28.56 -5.78 15.54
C ILE A 134 -28.91 -4.75 16.59
N ILE A 135 -29.68 -5.16 17.60
CA ILE A 135 -29.99 -4.35 18.77
C ILE A 135 -29.26 -4.96 19.96
N VAL A 136 -28.40 -4.19 20.59
CA VAL A 136 -27.64 -4.58 21.78
C VAL A 136 -28.17 -3.83 23.01
N ASN A 137 -28.34 -4.56 24.11
CA ASN A 137 -28.85 -4.02 25.39
C ASN A 137 -30.19 -3.26 25.24
N ASP A 138 -31.02 -3.66 24.27
CA ASP A 138 -32.34 -3.10 23.94
C ASP A 138 -32.39 -1.66 23.37
N HIS A 139 -31.26 -0.94 23.30
CA HIS A 139 -31.22 0.47 22.86
C HIS A 139 -30.07 0.83 21.92
N LEU A 140 -29.07 -0.04 21.75
CA LEU A 140 -27.92 0.21 20.88
C LEU A 140 -28.12 -0.47 19.54
N TYR A 141 -28.26 0.33 18.50
CA TYR A 141 -28.42 -0.17 17.14
C TYR A 141 -27.05 -0.28 16.47
N ARG A 142 -26.74 -1.46 15.93
CA ARG A 142 -25.43 -1.83 15.41
C ARG A 142 -25.51 -2.57 14.07
N VAL A 143 -24.46 -2.39 13.28
CA VAL A 143 -24.11 -3.26 12.15
C VAL A 143 -23.29 -4.43 12.68
N SER A 144 -23.45 -5.62 12.09
CA SER A 144 -22.59 -6.77 12.40
C SER A 144 -21.13 -6.46 12.08
N PRO A 145 -20.17 -6.76 12.98
CA PRO A 145 -18.74 -6.71 12.68
C PRO A 145 -18.36 -7.50 11.42
N TRP A 146 -19.16 -8.53 11.09
CA TRP A 146 -18.97 -9.46 9.98
C TRP A 146 -19.83 -9.11 8.75
N ALA A 147 -20.40 -7.91 8.70
CA ALA A 147 -21.18 -7.46 7.55
C ALA A 147 -20.32 -7.42 6.28
N SER A 148 -20.75 -8.13 5.23
CA SER A 148 -20.09 -8.15 3.92
C SER A 148 -20.56 -7.03 2.98
N TYR A 149 -21.65 -6.35 3.31
CA TYR A 149 -22.17 -5.23 2.54
C TYR A 149 -23.02 -4.31 3.41
N VAL A 150 -22.67 -3.04 3.38
CA VAL A 150 -23.41 -1.95 4.02
C VAL A 150 -23.51 -0.81 3.00
N LYS A 151 -24.52 0.04 3.11
CA LYS A 151 -24.64 1.24 2.26
C LYS A 151 -25.44 2.32 2.99
N PRO A 152 -25.29 3.61 2.64
CA PRO A 152 -26.10 4.67 3.25
C PRO A 152 -27.58 4.44 2.93
N PHE A 153 -28.43 4.66 3.92
CA PHE A 153 -29.89 4.59 3.77
C PHE A 153 -30.54 5.76 4.51
N GLU A 154 -31.32 6.58 3.80
CA GLU A 154 -32.03 7.76 4.34
C GLU A 154 -31.12 8.69 5.18
N GLY A 155 -30.05 9.19 4.57
CA GLY A 155 -29.09 10.09 5.20
C GLY A 155 -27.65 9.60 5.02
N PHE A 156 -26.81 9.88 6.03
CA PHE A 156 -25.38 9.53 6.01
C PHE A 156 -25.03 8.25 6.79
N THR A 157 -25.97 7.72 7.58
CA THR A 157 -25.75 6.50 8.37
C THR A 157 -25.82 5.27 7.48
N TYR A 158 -24.84 4.38 7.61
CA TYR A 158 -24.82 3.12 6.88
C TYR A 158 -25.69 2.07 7.58
N GLN A 159 -26.39 1.27 6.77
CA GLN A 159 -27.15 0.11 7.24
C GLN A 159 -26.61 -1.16 6.59
N GLN A 160 -26.80 -2.29 7.27
CA GLN A 160 -26.42 -3.60 6.76
C GLN A 160 -27.48 -4.16 5.81
N PHE A 161 -27.00 -4.71 4.70
CA PHE A 161 -27.84 -5.39 3.71
C PHE A 161 -27.32 -6.80 3.50
N ILE A 162 -28.22 -7.77 3.44
CA ILE A 162 -27.85 -9.16 3.12
C ILE A 162 -27.38 -9.25 1.66
N TYR A 163 -26.08 -9.51 1.48
CA TYR A 163 -25.48 -9.66 0.15
C TYR A 163 -25.41 -11.13 -0.28
N LYS A 164 -26.51 -11.63 -0.85
CA LYS A 164 -26.64 -12.98 -1.40
C LYS A 164 -27.29 -12.93 -2.78
N PRO A 165 -26.62 -12.36 -3.81
CA PRO A 165 -27.20 -12.28 -5.15
C PRO A 165 -27.47 -13.70 -5.70
N ASP A 166 -28.54 -13.86 -6.47
CA ASP A 166 -28.90 -15.15 -7.09
C ASP A 166 -27.79 -15.63 -8.04
N ASN A 167 -27.19 -14.69 -8.77
CA ASN A 167 -26.03 -14.93 -9.63
C ASN A 167 -24.77 -14.39 -8.95
N LYS A 168 -24.09 -15.24 -8.19
CA LYS A 168 -22.77 -14.91 -7.63
C LYS A 168 -21.74 -14.76 -8.75
N TYR A 169 -20.83 -13.81 -8.62
CA TYR A 169 -19.69 -13.71 -9.52
C TYR A 169 -18.78 -14.94 -9.37
N VAL A 170 -18.38 -15.51 -10.51
CA VAL A 170 -17.43 -16.62 -10.59
C VAL A 170 -16.20 -16.11 -11.33
N PHE A 171 -15.04 -16.17 -10.67
CA PHE A 171 -13.75 -15.81 -11.27
C PHE A 171 -13.46 -16.71 -12.47
N LYS A 172 -13.06 -16.08 -13.57
CA LYS A 172 -12.79 -16.74 -14.85
C LYS A 172 -11.30 -16.92 -15.09
N ASN A 173 -10.48 -16.07 -14.48
CA ASN A 173 -9.04 -16.06 -14.66
C ASN A 173 -8.34 -16.58 -13.41
N LYS A 174 -7.13 -17.11 -13.62
CA LYS A 174 -6.26 -17.51 -12.51
C LYS A 174 -5.50 -16.28 -12.02
N LYS A 175 -5.21 -16.26 -10.72
CA LYS A 175 -4.25 -15.32 -10.12
C LYS A 175 -2.92 -15.35 -10.86
N VAL A 176 -2.29 -14.19 -10.96
CA VAL A 176 -1.03 -13.97 -11.67
C VAL A 176 0.15 -14.51 -10.85
N GLU A 177 1.24 -14.91 -11.51
CA GLU A 177 2.48 -15.29 -10.83
C GLU A 177 3.12 -14.09 -10.11
N LYS A 178 3.83 -14.35 -9.00
CA LYS A 178 4.53 -13.30 -8.23
C LYS A 178 5.50 -12.56 -9.15
N PRO A 179 5.38 -11.22 -9.32
CA PRO A 179 6.29 -10.47 -10.16
C PRO A 179 7.71 -10.49 -9.57
N ALA A 180 8.73 -10.63 -10.42
CA ALA A 180 10.12 -10.61 -9.97
C ALA A 180 10.53 -9.26 -9.35
N SER A 181 9.94 -8.18 -9.84
CA SER A 181 10.03 -6.82 -9.30
C SER A 181 8.65 -6.16 -9.40
N PRO A 182 7.99 -5.81 -8.27
CA PRO A 182 6.74 -5.10 -8.29
C PRO A 182 6.92 -3.67 -8.84
N ARG A 183 6.17 -3.36 -9.89
CA ARG A 183 5.96 -2.01 -10.43
C ARG A 183 4.51 -1.67 -10.13
N ILE A 184 4.31 -0.97 -9.02
CA ILE A 184 3.04 -0.78 -8.35
C ILE A 184 2.42 0.53 -8.83
N TYR A 185 1.17 0.45 -9.29
CA TYR A 185 0.35 1.61 -9.58
C TYR A 185 -0.70 1.76 -8.47
N GLU A 186 -0.48 2.72 -7.57
CA GLU A 186 -1.33 2.99 -6.42
C GLU A 186 -2.57 3.78 -6.84
N CYS A 187 -3.75 3.32 -6.40
CA CYS A 187 -5.03 3.75 -6.94
C CYS A 187 -6.12 3.86 -5.89
N HIS A 188 -7.01 4.82 -6.13
CA HIS A 188 -8.28 4.94 -5.43
C HIS A 188 -9.43 5.01 -6.45
N VAL A 189 -10.32 4.02 -6.40
CA VAL A 189 -11.40 3.84 -7.40
C VAL A 189 -12.29 5.07 -7.53
N GLY A 190 -12.70 5.64 -6.39
CA GLY A 190 -13.67 6.75 -6.37
C GLY A 190 -13.18 8.06 -6.99
N ILE A 191 -11.87 8.27 -7.18
CA ILE A 191 -11.32 9.50 -7.77
C ILE A 191 -10.77 9.27 -9.18
N ALA A 192 -10.81 8.04 -9.68
CA ALA A 192 -10.19 7.66 -10.94
C ALA A 192 -11.03 8.06 -12.18
N THR A 193 -12.05 8.90 -12.01
CA THR A 193 -12.86 9.48 -13.08
C THR A 193 -12.50 10.95 -13.31
N SER A 194 -12.75 11.46 -14.52
CA SER A 194 -12.58 12.88 -14.86
C SER A 194 -13.70 13.77 -14.32
N GLU A 195 -14.81 13.17 -13.93
CA GLU A 195 -15.98 13.89 -13.41
C GLU A 195 -15.84 14.19 -11.92
N GLY A 196 -16.40 15.30 -11.45
CA GLY A 196 -16.47 15.64 -10.03
C GLY A 196 -17.53 14.81 -9.29
N ARG A 197 -17.32 13.49 -9.21
CA ARG A 197 -18.17 12.53 -8.49
C ARG A 197 -17.35 11.29 -8.10
N VAL A 198 -17.98 10.39 -7.35
CA VAL A 198 -17.39 9.08 -7.07
C VAL A 198 -17.41 8.20 -8.33
N GLY A 199 -16.24 7.70 -8.73
CA GLY A 199 -16.07 6.67 -9.75
C GLY A 199 -16.45 5.26 -9.25
N THR A 200 -16.78 4.38 -10.18
CA THR A 200 -17.23 3.01 -9.88
C THR A 200 -16.16 1.94 -10.15
N TYR A 201 -16.33 0.76 -9.55
CA TYR A 201 -15.49 -0.41 -9.84
C TYR A 201 -15.51 -0.78 -11.33
N THR A 202 -16.70 -0.73 -11.95
CA THR A 202 -16.87 -1.03 -13.37
C THR A 202 -16.13 -0.03 -14.25
N GLU A 203 -16.22 1.27 -13.96
CA GLU A 203 -15.48 2.31 -14.70
C GLU A 203 -13.97 2.16 -14.53
N PHE A 204 -13.48 1.85 -13.33
CA PHE A 204 -12.06 1.61 -13.10
C PHE A 204 -11.57 0.40 -13.90
N LYS A 205 -12.34 -0.70 -13.84
CA LYS A 205 -12.07 -1.94 -14.57
C LYS A 205 -12.00 -1.69 -16.08
N ASP A 206 -12.93 -0.94 -16.65
CA ASP A 206 -13.06 -0.75 -18.10
C ASP A 206 -12.16 0.36 -18.65
N ASN A 207 -11.90 1.43 -17.87
CA ASN A 207 -11.21 2.64 -18.37
C ASN A 207 -9.79 2.85 -17.81
N VAL A 208 -9.50 2.33 -16.61
CA VAL A 208 -8.24 2.61 -15.90
C VAL A 208 -7.28 1.42 -15.97
N LEU A 209 -7.75 0.18 -15.79
CA LEU A 209 -6.89 -1.02 -15.94
C LEU A 209 -6.16 -1.06 -17.30
N PRO A 210 -6.79 -0.75 -18.45
CA PRO A 210 -6.09 -0.69 -19.72
C PRO A 210 -4.92 0.31 -19.73
N ARG A 211 -5.08 1.47 -19.10
CA ARG A 211 -4.03 2.50 -19.00
C ARG A 211 -2.86 2.02 -18.16
N ILE A 212 -3.15 1.39 -17.01
CA ILE A 212 -2.12 0.84 -16.11
C ILE A 212 -1.29 -0.22 -16.84
N LYS A 213 -1.96 -1.12 -17.58
CA LYS A 213 -1.28 -2.15 -18.38
C LYS A 213 -0.41 -1.54 -19.47
N ASP A 214 -0.96 -0.56 -20.19
CA ASP A 214 -0.33 0.13 -21.31
C ASP A 214 0.92 0.92 -20.89
N LEU A 215 0.93 1.43 -19.66
CA LEU A 215 2.09 2.05 -19.01
C LEU A 215 3.17 1.06 -18.57
N GLY A 216 2.91 -0.26 -18.55
CA GLY A 216 3.90 -1.28 -18.20
C GLY A 216 4.00 -1.63 -16.69
N TYR A 217 3.10 -1.10 -15.87
CA TYR A 217 2.94 -1.55 -14.48
C TYR A 217 2.43 -2.99 -14.45
N ASN A 218 2.87 -3.75 -13.45
CA ASN A 218 2.51 -5.16 -13.27
C ASN A 218 1.73 -5.43 -11.99
N THR A 219 1.59 -4.43 -11.12
CA THR A 219 0.94 -4.53 -9.82
C THR A 219 0.08 -3.29 -9.60
N ILE A 220 -1.09 -3.44 -8.96
CA ILE A 220 -1.93 -2.33 -8.49
C ILE A 220 -2.02 -2.42 -6.97
N GLN A 221 -1.90 -1.27 -6.30
CA GLN A 221 -2.26 -1.12 -4.89
C GLN A 221 -3.64 -0.45 -4.83
N LEU A 222 -4.67 -1.19 -4.42
CA LEU A 222 -6.04 -0.66 -4.30
C LEU A 222 -6.30 -0.14 -2.89
N MET A 223 -6.40 1.19 -2.79
CA MET A 223 -6.73 1.91 -1.57
C MET A 223 -8.24 1.97 -1.34
N ALA A 224 -8.63 2.22 -0.08
CA ALA A 224 -10.00 2.56 0.32
C ALA A 224 -11.09 1.55 -0.06
N ILE A 225 -10.76 0.25 -0.09
CA ILE A 225 -11.72 -0.82 -0.41
C ILE A 225 -12.50 -1.28 0.81
N MET A 226 -11.86 -1.39 1.98
CA MET A 226 -12.59 -1.65 3.23
C MET A 226 -13.56 -0.50 3.49
N GLU A 227 -14.80 -0.81 3.84
CA GLU A 227 -15.83 0.21 3.95
C GLU A 227 -15.52 1.21 5.06
N HIS A 228 -15.71 2.49 4.73
CA HIS A 228 -15.40 3.64 5.59
C HIS A 228 -16.50 4.69 5.40
N ALA A 229 -17.15 5.15 6.47
CA ALA A 229 -18.26 6.11 6.34
C ALA A 229 -17.80 7.52 5.94
N TYR A 230 -16.59 7.92 6.32
CA TYR A 230 -16.05 9.24 6.01
C TYR A 230 -15.18 9.20 4.74
N TYR A 231 -15.71 9.68 3.60
CA TYR A 231 -15.03 9.56 2.30
C TYR A 231 -13.69 10.31 2.27
N ALA A 232 -13.59 11.47 2.93
CA ALA A 232 -12.35 12.24 3.02
C ALA A 232 -11.31 11.64 3.98
N SER A 233 -11.59 10.52 4.65
CA SER A 233 -10.56 9.72 5.32
C SER A 233 -9.66 8.97 4.36
N PHE A 234 -9.99 8.99 3.07
CA PHE A 234 -9.25 8.29 2.02
C PHE A 234 -9.16 6.76 2.21
N GLY A 235 -10.09 6.20 2.99
CA GLY A 235 -10.12 4.78 3.33
C GLY A 235 -9.60 4.44 4.72
N TYR A 236 -8.90 5.36 5.39
CA TYR A 236 -8.24 5.06 6.66
C TYR A 236 -9.19 4.92 7.86
N GLN A 237 -10.37 5.56 7.85
CA GLN A 237 -11.36 5.44 8.94
C GLN A 237 -12.36 4.31 8.67
N VAL A 238 -11.87 3.06 8.71
CA VAL A 238 -12.67 1.86 8.44
C VAL A 238 -13.79 1.68 9.47
N THR A 239 -14.98 1.36 8.98
CA THR A 239 -16.18 1.10 9.79
C THR A 239 -16.64 -0.36 9.72
N SER A 240 -16.66 -0.96 8.52
CA SER A 240 -17.09 -2.36 8.31
C SER A 240 -16.00 -3.15 7.58
N PHE A 241 -15.25 -3.95 8.34
CA PHE A 241 -13.99 -4.56 7.90
C PHE A 241 -14.16 -5.62 6.81
N PHE A 242 -15.29 -6.32 6.77
CA PHE A 242 -15.56 -7.36 5.77
C PHE A 242 -16.33 -6.83 4.55
N ALA A 243 -16.74 -5.56 4.56
CA ALA A 243 -17.51 -4.96 3.50
C ALA A 243 -16.60 -4.27 2.47
N ALA A 244 -16.78 -4.62 1.20
CA ALA A 244 -16.29 -3.81 0.09
C ALA A 244 -17.10 -2.50 0.03
N SER A 245 -16.39 -1.37 -0.06
CA SER A 245 -16.96 -0.02 -0.06
C SER A 245 -18.07 0.12 -1.11
N SER A 246 -19.29 0.34 -0.62
CA SER A 246 -20.50 0.41 -1.44
C SER A 246 -20.57 1.63 -2.34
N ARG A 247 -19.74 2.64 -2.07
CA ARG A 247 -19.64 3.87 -2.87
C ARG A 247 -19.28 3.60 -4.33
N TYR A 248 -18.47 2.57 -4.58
CA TYR A 248 -17.97 2.29 -5.92
C TYR A 248 -18.80 1.23 -6.65
N GLY A 249 -19.72 0.56 -5.94
CA GLY A 249 -20.54 -0.51 -6.49
C GLY A 249 -20.75 -1.66 -5.50
N THR A 250 -20.93 -2.85 -6.05
CA THR A 250 -21.22 -4.07 -5.30
C THR A 250 -19.99 -4.97 -5.14
N PRO A 251 -19.98 -5.89 -4.16
CA PRO A 251 -18.95 -6.91 -4.05
C PRO A 251 -18.69 -7.70 -5.35
N CYS A 252 -19.72 -8.04 -6.13
CA CYS A 252 -19.53 -8.70 -7.43
C CYS A 252 -18.78 -7.84 -8.45
N GLU A 253 -18.94 -6.51 -8.42
CA GLU A 253 -18.22 -5.60 -9.33
C GLU A 253 -16.75 -5.46 -8.91
N LEU A 254 -16.44 -5.48 -7.60
CA LEU A 254 -15.05 -5.58 -7.13
C LEU A 254 -14.40 -6.89 -7.58
N LYS A 255 -15.09 -8.03 -7.44
CA LYS A 255 -14.59 -9.31 -7.96
C LYS A 255 -14.31 -9.24 -9.46
N ALA A 256 -15.22 -8.62 -10.23
CA ALA A 256 -15.02 -8.42 -11.66
C ALA A 256 -13.83 -7.53 -12.00
N LEU A 257 -13.53 -6.52 -11.16
CA LEU A 257 -12.34 -5.68 -11.29
C LEU A 257 -11.07 -6.52 -11.09
N VAL A 258 -10.97 -7.26 -9.98
CA VAL A 258 -9.81 -8.10 -9.68
C VAL A 258 -9.61 -9.18 -10.76
N ASP A 259 -10.67 -9.86 -11.18
CA ASP A 259 -10.61 -10.88 -12.22
C ASP A 259 -10.14 -10.31 -13.56
N LYS A 260 -10.55 -9.08 -13.91
CA LYS A 260 -10.07 -8.40 -15.12
C LYS A 260 -8.61 -7.98 -15.02
N ALA A 261 -8.15 -7.54 -13.84
CA ALA A 261 -6.74 -7.25 -13.63
C ALA A 261 -5.89 -8.51 -13.82
N HIS A 262 -6.35 -9.67 -13.30
CA HIS A 262 -5.70 -10.96 -13.51
C HIS A 262 -5.70 -11.40 -14.98
N GLU A 263 -6.81 -11.22 -15.70
CA GLU A 263 -6.87 -11.43 -17.17
C GLU A 263 -5.77 -10.65 -17.90
N MET A 264 -5.49 -9.43 -17.43
CA MET A 264 -4.48 -8.54 -18.00
C MET A 264 -3.05 -8.83 -17.48
N GLY A 265 -2.88 -9.85 -16.63
CA GLY A 265 -1.59 -10.19 -16.02
C GLY A 265 -1.11 -9.12 -15.03
N ILE A 266 -2.03 -8.47 -14.32
CA ILE A 266 -1.74 -7.48 -13.28
C ILE A 266 -2.02 -8.10 -11.90
N TYR A 267 -1.02 -8.02 -11.02
CA TYR A 267 -1.10 -8.39 -9.62
C TYR A 267 -1.91 -7.35 -8.83
N VAL A 268 -2.76 -7.73 -7.88
CA VAL A 268 -3.63 -6.80 -7.15
C VAL A 268 -3.42 -6.92 -5.65
N LEU A 269 -2.89 -5.86 -5.05
CA LEU A 269 -2.73 -5.70 -3.61
C LEU A 269 -3.88 -4.86 -3.03
N LEU A 270 -4.23 -5.14 -1.78
CA LEU A 270 -5.23 -4.40 -1.02
C LEU A 270 -4.57 -3.61 0.12
N ASP A 271 -5.00 -2.37 0.35
CA ASP A 271 -4.74 -1.66 1.61
C ASP A 271 -5.53 -2.30 2.74
N ILE A 272 -4.82 -2.78 3.76
CA ILE A 272 -5.41 -3.33 4.98
C ILE A 272 -5.14 -2.41 6.16
N VAL A 273 -6.21 -1.84 6.69
CA VAL A 273 -6.16 -0.90 7.82
C VAL A 273 -6.51 -1.65 9.09
N HIS A 274 -5.52 -2.34 9.66
CA HIS A 274 -5.64 -3.04 10.94
C HIS A 274 -4.94 -2.33 12.09
N SER A 275 -4.41 -1.12 11.85
CA SER A 275 -3.78 -0.28 12.87
C SER A 275 -4.79 0.39 13.80
N HIS A 276 -6.00 0.68 13.31
CA HIS A 276 -7.06 1.33 14.07
C HIS A 276 -8.44 1.09 13.43
N ALA A 277 -9.49 1.56 14.09
CA ALA A 277 -10.85 1.61 13.55
C ALA A 277 -11.48 2.98 13.81
N SER A 278 -12.49 3.34 13.00
CA SER A 278 -13.29 4.54 13.22
C SER A 278 -13.97 4.56 14.59
N LYS A 279 -14.15 5.75 15.17
CA LYS A 279 -14.94 5.97 16.40
C LYS A 279 -16.45 5.87 16.19
N ASN A 280 -16.91 5.70 14.95
CA ASN A 280 -18.33 5.56 14.65
C ASN A 280 -18.94 4.36 15.40
N THR A 281 -20.03 4.62 16.15
CA THR A 281 -20.76 3.59 16.92
C THR A 281 -22.03 3.09 16.24
N LEU A 282 -22.64 3.88 15.36
CA LEU A 282 -23.89 3.51 14.67
C LEU A 282 -23.63 2.55 13.50
N ASP A 283 -22.57 2.80 12.75
CA ASP A 283 -22.21 2.07 11.53
C ASP A 283 -20.77 1.52 11.54
N GLY A 284 -20.06 1.65 12.68
CA GLY A 284 -18.71 1.15 12.87
C GLY A 284 -18.61 0.11 14.00
N LEU A 285 -17.39 -0.36 14.22
CA LEU A 285 -17.06 -1.38 15.21
C LEU A 285 -17.01 -0.84 16.65
N ASN A 286 -16.96 0.49 16.82
CA ASN A 286 -16.82 1.12 18.13
C ASN A 286 -18.03 0.84 19.03
N GLU A 287 -17.78 0.54 20.29
CA GLU A 287 -18.83 0.27 21.30
C GLU A 287 -19.89 -0.74 20.84
N PHE A 288 -19.47 -1.77 20.11
CA PHE A 288 -20.35 -2.77 19.52
C PHE A 288 -21.26 -3.43 20.59
N ASP A 289 -20.68 -3.90 21.69
CA ASP A 289 -21.44 -4.54 22.78
C ASP A 289 -21.90 -3.56 23.88
N GLY A 290 -21.73 -2.25 23.65
CA GLY A 290 -21.97 -1.18 24.62
C GLY A 290 -20.79 -0.89 25.55
N THR A 291 -19.66 -1.59 25.40
CA THR A 291 -18.42 -1.32 26.15
C THR A 291 -17.37 -0.66 25.27
N THR A 292 -16.43 0.05 25.89
CA THR A 292 -15.25 0.58 25.21
C THR A 292 -14.22 -0.51 24.87
N SER A 293 -14.27 -1.70 25.49
CA SER A 293 -13.18 -2.67 25.50
C SER A 293 -13.40 -3.94 24.67
N CYS A 294 -14.49 -4.06 23.91
CA CYS A 294 -14.83 -5.26 23.14
C CYS A 294 -13.72 -5.65 22.14
N PHE A 295 -13.61 -4.97 21.01
CA PHE A 295 -12.54 -5.20 20.03
C PHE A 295 -11.26 -4.42 20.33
N PHE A 296 -11.32 -3.52 21.30
CA PHE A 296 -10.33 -2.47 21.52
C PHE A 296 -9.79 -2.50 22.94
N HIS A 297 -8.64 -1.90 23.18
CA HIS A 297 -8.24 -1.61 24.56
C HIS A 297 -9.21 -0.60 25.20
N ASP A 298 -9.30 -0.64 26.53
CA ASP A 298 -10.04 0.39 27.29
C ASP A 298 -9.18 1.63 27.56
N GLY A 299 -9.85 2.74 27.89
CA GLY A 299 -9.24 3.98 28.33
C GLY A 299 -8.30 4.61 27.28
N PRO A 300 -7.27 5.36 27.73
CA PRO A 300 -6.35 6.04 26.83
C PRO A 300 -5.58 5.12 25.88
N ARG A 301 -5.25 3.89 26.31
CA ARG A 301 -4.54 2.91 25.47
C ARG A 301 -5.36 2.51 24.23
N GLY A 302 -6.68 2.54 24.34
CA GLY A 302 -7.62 2.20 23.29
C GLY A 302 -7.98 3.32 22.32
N THR A 303 -7.34 4.49 22.43
CA THR A 303 -7.66 5.68 21.63
C THR A 303 -6.41 6.25 20.98
N HIS A 304 -6.46 6.50 19.68
CA HIS A 304 -5.42 7.25 18.97
C HIS A 304 -5.79 8.73 18.96
N SER A 305 -5.03 9.57 19.68
CA SER A 305 -5.39 10.98 19.86
C SER A 305 -5.31 11.82 18.59
N LEU A 306 -4.26 11.64 17.76
CA LEU A 306 -4.10 12.42 16.52
C LEU A 306 -5.11 12.06 15.42
N TRP A 307 -5.43 10.77 15.27
CA TRP A 307 -6.34 10.27 14.26
C TRP A 307 -7.80 10.24 14.72
N ASP A 308 -8.05 10.52 16.00
CA ASP A 308 -9.36 10.43 16.63
C ASP A 308 -10.04 9.05 16.43
N SER A 309 -9.29 7.97 16.67
CA SER A 309 -9.68 6.58 16.32
C SER A 309 -9.59 5.61 17.51
N ARG A 310 -10.11 4.38 17.35
CA ARG A 310 -10.00 3.28 18.32
C ARG A 310 -8.84 2.35 17.98
N LEU A 311 -8.19 1.77 19.01
CA LEU A 311 -7.02 0.90 18.87
C LEU A 311 -7.32 -0.52 19.35
N PHE A 312 -7.06 -1.50 18.48
CA PHE A 312 -7.36 -2.91 18.72
C PHE A 312 -6.64 -3.47 19.94
N ASN A 313 -7.30 -4.41 20.61
CA ASN A 313 -6.64 -5.25 21.61
C ASN A 313 -6.14 -6.53 20.95
N TYR A 314 -4.91 -6.50 20.40
CA TYR A 314 -4.31 -7.64 19.70
C TYR A 314 -4.03 -8.86 20.60
N SER A 315 -4.15 -8.72 21.93
CA SER A 315 -4.03 -9.85 22.86
C SER A 315 -5.29 -10.71 22.96
N GLU A 316 -6.43 -10.18 22.52
CA GLU A 316 -7.74 -10.84 22.63
C GLU A 316 -7.94 -11.86 21.50
N THR A 317 -8.39 -13.06 21.86
CA THR A 317 -8.44 -14.21 20.91
C THR A 317 -9.45 -13.96 19.80
N GLU A 318 -10.62 -13.39 20.13
CA GLU A 318 -11.65 -13.10 19.12
C GLU A 318 -11.28 -11.88 18.25
N VAL A 319 -10.43 -10.95 18.74
CA VAL A 319 -9.85 -9.88 17.91
C VAL A 319 -8.82 -10.45 16.92
N LEU A 320 -7.93 -11.34 17.36
CA LEU A 320 -7.02 -12.06 16.47
C LEU A 320 -7.79 -12.86 15.42
N ARG A 321 -8.85 -13.56 15.84
CA ARG A 321 -9.73 -14.29 14.93
C ARG A 321 -10.35 -13.36 13.89
N PHE A 322 -10.92 -12.24 14.31
CA PHE A 322 -11.53 -11.25 13.45
C PHE A 322 -10.54 -10.71 12.39
N LEU A 323 -9.38 -10.23 12.81
CA LEU A 323 -8.39 -9.61 11.91
C LEU A 323 -7.72 -10.63 10.98
N LEU A 324 -7.36 -11.82 11.49
CA LEU A 324 -6.76 -12.87 10.65
C LEU A 324 -7.78 -13.45 9.67
N SER A 325 -9.05 -13.56 10.08
CA SER A 325 -10.14 -13.92 9.16
C SER A 325 -10.42 -12.86 8.11
N ASN A 326 -10.19 -11.59 8.44
CA ASN A 326 -10.35 -10.51 7.47
C ASN A 326 -9.31 -10.60 6.34
N LEU A 327 -8.06 -10.89 6.66
CA LEU A 327 -7.01 -11.13 5.65
C LEU A 327 -7.40 -12.30 4.72
N ARG A 328 -7.82 -13.42 5.31
CA ARG A 328 -8.24 -14.60 4.54
C ARG A 328 -9.48 -14.32 3.70
N TRP A 329 -10.45 -13.57 4.22
CA TRP A 329 -11.65 -13.15 3.51
C TRP A 329 -11.29 -12.44 2.20
N TYR A 330 -10.37 -11.46 2.23
CA TYR A 330 -9.96 -10.77 1.01
C TYR A 330 -9.13 -11.64 0.05
N GLN A 331 -8.32 -12.60 0.56
CA GLN A 331 -7.61 -13.56 -0.30
C GLN A 331 -8.55 -14.57 -0.99
N GLU A 332 -9.61 -15.02 -0.31
CA GLU A 332 -10.53 -16.04 -0.81
C GLU A 332 -11.73 -15.46 -1.58
N GLU A 333 -12.45 -14.50 -0.98
CA GLU A 333 -13.70 -13.98 -1.55
C GLU A 333 -13.44 -13.07 -2.75
N TYR A 334 -12.36 -12.28 -2.70
CA TYR A 334 -12.03 -11.27 -3.70
C TYR A 334 -10.76 -11.59 -4.49
N GLN A 335 -10.04 -12.66 -4.14
CA GLN A 335 -8.83 -13.11 -4.85
C GLN A 335 -7.72 -12.07 -4.89
N PHE A 336 -7.59 -11.21 -3.87
CA PHE A 336 -6.41 -10.33 -3.77
C PHE A 336 -5.12 -11.16 -3.67
N ASP A 337 -4.06 -10.63 -4.24
CA ASP A 337 -2.76 -11.30 -4.33
C ASP A 337 -1.81 -10.90 -3.18
N GLY A 338 -2.24 -10.00 -2.29
CA GLY A 338 -1.42 -9.54 -1.19
C GLY A 338 -1.95 -8.26 -0.57
N PHE A 339 -1.17 -7.66 0.33
CA PHE A 339 -1.62 -6.55 1.15
C PHE A 339 -0.53 -5.50 1.36
N ARG A 340 -0.94 -4.24 1.48
CA ARG A 340 -0.18 -3.23 2.20
C ARG A 340 -0.84 -3.02 3.56
N PHE A 341 -0.08 -3.17 4.65
CA PHE A 341 -0.54 -2.89 6.00
C PHE A 341 -0.25 -1.43 6.32
N ASP A 342 -1.31 -0.65 6.55
CA ASP A 342 -1.22 0.79 6.77
C ASP A 342 -1.12 1.14 8.26
N GLY A 343 -0.30 2.15 8.56
CA GLY A 343 -0.06 2.61 9.93
C GLY A 343 0.72 1.60 10.78
N VAL A 344 1.62 0.80 10.19
CA VAL A 344 2.43 -0.19 10.93
C VAL A 344 3.27 0.48 12.02
N THR A 345 3.79 1.68 11.78
CA THR A 345 4.46 2.48 12.84
C THR A 345 3.58 2.66 14.07
N SER A 346 2.29 2.98 13.87
CA SER A 346 1.34 3.19 14.98
C SER A 346 1.06 1.89 15.74
N MET A 347 1.10 0.76 15.04
CA MET A 347 0.98 -0.57 15.64
C MET A 347 2.22 -0.92 16.46
N LEU A 348 3.41 -0.72 15.92
CA LEU A 348 4.67 -1.18 16.50
C LEU A 348 5.03 -0.49 17.82
N TYR A 349 4.59 0.75 18.05
CA TYR A 349 4.99 1.51 19.24
C TYR A 349 3.77 1.96 20.06
N HIS A 350 3.87 1.87 21.39
CA HIS A 350 2.85 2.41 22.28
C HIS A 350 2.71 3.93 22.17
N SER A 351 3.80 4.64 21.87
CA SER A 351 3.82 6.07 21.51
C SER A 351 3.16 6.38 20.16
N ARG A 352 2.91 5.35 19.34
CA ARG A 352 2.43 5.46 17.96
C ARG A 352 3.40 6.16 17.01
N GLY A 353 4.68 6.28 17.40
CA GLY A 353 5.70 7.06 16.68
C GLY A 353 5.55 8.58 16.85
N ILE A 354 4.63 9.05 17.71
CA ILE A 354 4.37 10.47 17.90
C ILE A 354 5.51 11.10 18.71
N GLY A 355 6.16 12.11 18.12
CA GLY A 355 7.27 12.82 18.75
C GLY A 355 8.59 12.05 18.78
N GLU A 356 8.68 10.95 18.02
CA GLU A 356 9.90 10.15 17.90
C GLU A 356 10.68 10.53 16.63
N GLY A 357 12.01 10.62 16.78
CA GLY A 357 12.92 11.01 15.69
C GLY A 357 13.67 9.85 15.03
N PHE A 358 13.37 8.59 15.43
CA PHE A 358 14.02 7.34 15.00
C PHE A 358 15.43 7.53 14.44
N SER A 359 16.43 7.57 15.32
CA SER A 359 17.82 7.86 14.96
C SER A 359 18.51 6.71 14.22
N GLY A 360 17.90 5.52 14.24
CA GLY A 360 18.50 4.27 13.78
C GLY A 360 19.24 3.51 14.89
N HIS A 361 19.23 4.01 16.13
CA HIS A 361 19.77 3.28 17.27
C HIS A 361 18.84 2.13 17.69
N TYR A 362 19.38 0.93 17.90
CA TYR A 362 18.58 -0.29 18.00
C TYR A 362 17.71 -0.37 19.26
N ASP A 363 18.11 0.33 20.34
CA ASP A 363 17.31 0.44 21.57
C ASP A 363 15.92 1.02 21.33
N GLU A 364 15.76 1.86 20.31
CA GLU A 364 14.46 2.46 19.93
C GLU A 364 13.48 1.38 19.41
N TYR A 365 13.99 0.29 18.83
CA TYR A 365 13.24 -0.77 18.15
C TYR A 365 13.12 -2.07 18.97
N TYR A 366 13.88 -2.17 20.06
CA TYR A 366 13.93 -3.35 20.93
C TYR A 366 13.71 -3.01 22.42
N GLY A 367 13.25 -1.78 22.70
CA GLY A 367 12.89 -1.32 24.04
C GLY A 367 11.42 -1.58 24.42
N LEU A 368 11.04 -1.09 25.62
CA LEU A 368 9.71 -1.28 26.22
C LEU A 368 8.58 -0.52 25.50
N ASN A 369 8.92 0.46 24.65
CA ASN A 369 7.94 1.20 23.87
C ASN A 369 7.32 0.35 22.74
N VAL A 370 7.97 -0.76 22.37
CA VAL A 370 7.47 -1.62 21.29
C VAL A 370 6.29 -2.46 21.78
N ASP A 371 5.17 -2.34 21.08
CA ASP A 371 3.96 -3.10 21.34
C ASP A 371 4.14 -4.54 20.86
N THR A 372 4.47 -5.43 21.79
CA THR A 372 4.67 -6.86 21.50
C THR A 372 3.38 -7.52 21.00
N GLU A 373 2.21 -7.08 21.44
CA GLU A 373 0.93 -7.68 21.05
C GLU A 373 0.65 -7.42 19.57
N ALA A 374 0.85 -6.17 19.15
CA ALA A 374 0.72 -5.78 17.75
C ALA A 374 1.80 -6.43 16.87
N LEU A 375 3.05 -6.47 17.32
CA LEU A 375 4.13 -7.13 16.57
C LEU A 375 3.85 -8.62 16.37
N VAL A 376 3.40 -9.33 17.39
CA VAL A 376 3.03 -10.74 17.27
C VAL A 376 1.84 -10.93 16.35
N TYR A 377 0.85 -10.04 16.38
CA TYR A 377 -0.24 -10.04 15.39
C TYR A 377 0.31 -9.92 13.96
N LEU A 378 1.27 -9.02 13.70
CA LEU A 378 1.88 -8.87 12.38
C LEU A 378 2.66 -10.12 11.94
N MET A 379 3.38 -10.77 12.86
CA MET A 379 4.03 -12.06 12.59
C MET A 379 3.01 -13.14 12.19
N LEU A 380 1.91 -13.24 12.95
CA LEU A 380 0.81 -14.17 12.64
C LEU A 380 0.19 -13.83 11.28
N ALA A 381 -0.11 -12.56 11.03
CA ALA A 381 -0.72 -12.09 9.79
C ALA A 381 0.13 -12.46 8.57
N ASN A 382 1.43 -12.17 8.60
CA ASN A 382 2.34 -12.51 7.51
C ASN A 382 2.42 -14.03 7.30
N GLU A 383 2.56 -14.83 8.35
CA GLU A 383 2.56 -16.29 8.22
C GLU A 383 1.24 -16.83 7.65
N ILE A 384 0.09 -16.32 8.09
CA ILE A 384 -1.21 -16.74 7.54
C ILE A 384 -1.34 -16.37 6.06
N VAL A 385 -0.99 -15.14 5.67
CA VAL A 385 -1.10 -14.68 4.28
C VAL A 385 -0.27 -15.55 3.33
N HIS A 386 0.98 -15.87 3.70
CA HIS A 386 1.87 -16.69 2.89
C HIS A 386 1.52 -18.19 2.93
N ASN A 387 0.94 -18.69 4.02
CA ASN A 387 0.45 -20.07 4.07
C ASN A 387 -0.81 -20.28 3.21
N ASN A 388 -1.66 -19.25 3.09
CA ASN A 388 -2.83 -19.28 2.21
C ASN A 388 -2.45 -19.18 0.73
N ASP A 389 -1.48 -18.32 0.38
CA ASP A 389 -0.97 -18.16 -0.98
C ASP A 389 0.54 -17.84 -0.93
N GLN A 390 1.38 -18.80 -1.28
CA GLN A 390 2.85 -18.63 -1.25
C GLN A 390 3.36 -17.55 -2.21
N ARG A 391 2.53 -17.14 -3.18
CA ARG A 391 2.88 -16.07 -4.11
C ARG A 391 2.70 -14.69 -3.49
N ALA A 392 1.97 -14.59 -2.36
CA ALA A 392 1.54 -13.32 -1.82
C ALA A 392 2.69 -12.33 -1.59
N ILE A 393 2.33 -11.05 -1.64
CA ILE A 393 3.22 -9.94 -1.27
C ILE A 393 2.58 -9.15 -0.13
N THR A 394 3.37 -8.90 0.91
CA THR A 394 3.00 -8.09 2.05
C THR A 394 3.93 -6.89 2.17
N ILE A 395 3.37 -5.69 2.24
CA ILE A 395 4.10 -4.41 2.31
C ILE A 395 3.77 -3.71 3.62
N ALA A 396 4.78 -3.28 4.37
CA ALA A 396 4.61 -2.47 5.57
C ALA A 396 4.72 -0.98 5.26
N GLU A 397 3.71 -0.21 5.67
CA GLU A 397 3.82 1.25 5.82
C GLU A 397 4.43 1.57 7.20
N ASP A 398 5.76 1.50 7.27
CA ASP A 398 6.55 1.81 8.46
C ASP A 398 7.59 2.90 8.18
N VAL A 399 7.41 4.06 8.83
CA VAL A 399 8.35 5.18 8.75
C VAL A 399 9.54 4.99 9.69
N SER A 400 9.37 4.25 10.79
CA SER A 400 10.42 4.10 11.81
C SER A 400 11.65 3.35 11.28
N GLY A 401 11.44 2.40 10.38
CA GLY A 401 12.50 1.57 9.83
C GLY A 401 13.01 0.50 10.77
N MET A 402 12.07 -0.14 11.46
CA MET A 402 12.37 -1.22 12.38
C MET A 402 13.21 -2.33 11.72
N PRO A 403 14.39 -2.67 12.27
CA PRO A 403 15.23 -3.75 11.77
C PRO A 403 14.50 -5.09 11.76
N ALA A 404 14.75 -5.91 10.74
CA ALA A 404 14.16 -7.25 10.56
C ALA A 404 12.65 -7.27 10.28
N SER A 405 12.02 -6.12 10.03
CA SER A 405 10.59 -6.07 9.65
C SER A 405 10.30 -6.82 8.36
N CYS A 406 11.21 -6.73 7.38
CA CYS A 406 11.05 -7.41 6.08
C CYS A 406 11.84 -8.73 6.01
N ARG A 407 11.97 -9.42 7.15
CA ARG A 407 12.63 -10.73 7.24
C ARG A 407 11.63 -11.81 7.68
N PRO A 408 11.80 -13.06 7.24
CA PRO A 408 10.89 -14.16 7.60
C PRO A 408 10.70 -14.31 9.11
N VAL A 409 9.51 -14.72 9.53
CA VAL A 409 9.21 -14.96 10.96
C VAL A 409 10.12 -16.05 11.54
N ASN A 410 10.49 -17.05 10.76
CA ASN A 410 11.43 -18.09 11.19
C ASN A 410 12.89 -17.63 11.37
N GLU A 411 13.25 -16.43 10.88
CA GLU A 411 14.53 -15.75 11.18
C GLU A 411 14.41 -14.87 12.45
N GLY A 412 13.21 -14.71 13.01
CA GLY A 412 12.92 -13.77 14.10
C GLY A 412 12.46 -12.38 13.62
N GLY A 413 12.15 -12.23 12.33
CA GLY A 413 11.58 -11.00 11.77
C GLY A 413 10.05 -10.92 11.86
N THR A 414 9.48 -9.85 11.32
CA THR A 414 8.02 -9.63 11.31
C THR A 414 7.31 -10.34 10.15
N GLY A 415 8.03 -10.70 9.08
CA GLY A 415 7.52 -11.51 7.97
C GLY A 415 7.07 -10.74 6.72
N PHE A 416 7.22 -9.41 6.68
CA PHE A 416 6.88 -8.63 5.48
C PHE A 416 7.85 -8.92 4.32
N ASP A 417 7.38 -8.77 3.08
CA ASP A 417 8.26 -8.83 1.90
C ASP A 417 8.97 -7.49 1.65
N TYR A 418 8.21 -6.39 1.81
CA TYR A 418 8.70 -5.04 1.56
C TYR A 418 8.26 -4.04 2.62
N ARG A 419 8.96 -2.91 2.70
CA ARG A 419 8.50 -1.68 3.36
C ARG A 419 8.49 -0.50 2.39
N LEU A 420 7.69 0.51 2.68
CA LEU A 420 7.72 1.77 1.93
C LEU A 420 8.98 2.59 2.24
N GLY A 421 9.61 3.13 1.19
CA GLY A 421 10.74 4.05 1.28
C GLY A 421 10.32 5.49 1.59
N MET A 422 9.66 5.70 2.75
CA MET A 422 8.93 6.93 3.07
C MET A 422 9.80 8.19 3.18
N ALA A 423 11.11 8.06 3.43
CA ALA A 423 12.03 9.20 3.46
C ALA A 423 12.35 9.79 2.07
N ILE A 424 12.07 9.05 0.99
CA ILE A 424 12.41 9.47 -0.38
C ILE A 424 11.54 10.66 -0.84
N PRO A 425 10.21 10.63 -0.72
CA PRO A 425 9.37 11.79 -1.01
C PRO A 425 9.73 13.03 -0.18
N ASP A 426 9.95 12.86 1.13
CA ASP A 426 10.30 13.97 2.03
C ASP A 426 11.55 14.71 1.56
N MET A 427 12.56 13.96 1.12
CA MET A 427 13.75 14.54 0.52
C MET A 427 13.42 15.36 -0.73
N TRP A 428 12.62 14.83 -1.66
CA TRP A 428 12.28 15.56 -2.88
C TRP A 428 11.49 16.83 -2.60
N ILE A 429 10.49 16.76 -1.71
CA ILE A 429 9.71 17.94 -1.29
C ILE A 429 10.62 18.98 -0.67
N LYS A 430 11.50 18.57 0.25
CA LYS A 430 12.45 19.49 0.90
C LYS A 430 13.35 20.17 -0.12
N LEU A 431 13.94 19.41 -1.04
CA LEU A 431 14.78 19.95 -2.10
C LEU A 431 14.03 20.94 -3.01
N LEU A 432 12.78 20.65 -3.34
CA LEU A 432 11.96 21.50 -4.22
C LEU A 432 11.40 22.75 -3.51
N LYS A 433 11.17 22.66 -2.20
CA LYS A 433 10.54 23.72 -1.39
C LYS A 433 11.56 24.66 -0.77
N GLU A 434 12.70 24.14 -0.31
CA GLU A 434 13.64 24.86 0.55
C GLU A 434 14.98 25.18 -0.13
N GLU A 435 15.31 24.52 -1.24
CA GLU A 435 16.64 24.64 -1.87
C GLU A 435 16.55 25.08 -3.34
N ARG A 436 17.56 25.83 -3.80
CA ARG A 436 17.74 26.13 -5.22
C ARG A 436 18.47 24.97 -5.91
N ASP A 437 18.24 24.78 -7.20
CA ASP A 437 18.87 23.72 -8.00
C ASP A 437 20.41 23.69 -7.86
N GLU A 438 21.07 24.84 -7.73
CA GLU A 438 22.53 24.95 -7.59
C GLU A 438 23.04 24.47 -6.22
N ASP A 439 22.18 24.47 -5.21
CA ASP A 439 22.52 24.13 -3.83
C ASP A 439 22.30 22.64 -3.53
N TRP A 440 21.55 21.93 -4.39
CA TRP A 440 21.26 20.51 -4.24
C TRP A 440 22.56 19.69 -4.15
N LYS A 441 22.66 18.88 -3.08
CA LYS A 441 23.80 18.00 -2.83
C LYS A 441 23.54 16.63 -3.44
N MET A 442 24.34 16.27 -4.44
CA MET A 442 24.26 14.97 -5.11
C MET A 442 24.54 13.84 -4.12
N GLY A 443 25.46 14.07 -3.17
CA GLY A 443 25.73 13.15 -2.08
C GLY A 443 24.51 12.88 -1.19
N HIS A 444 23.68 13.89 -0.91
CA HIS A 444 22.47 13.76 -0.11
C HIS A 444 21.40 12.95 -0.86
N ILE A 445 21.16 13.25 -2.14
CA ILE A 445 20.23 12.48 -2.99
C ILE A 445 20.61 11.00 -3.03
N VAL A 446 21.87 10.72 -3.33
CA VAL A 446 22.37 9.35 -3.37
C VAL A 446 22.24 8.68 -2.00
N HIS A 447 22.60 9.37 -0.92
CA HIS A 447 22.50 8.83 0.42
C HIS A 447 21.07 8.42 0.74
N THR A 448 20.08 9.30 0.59
CA THR A 448 18.68 8.98 0.90
C THR A 448 18.14 7.80 0.07
N LEU A 449 18.45 7.76 -1.23
CA LEU A 449 17.99 6.66 -2.11
C LEU A 449 18.67 5.31 -1.79
N THR A 450 19.87 5.33 -1.21
CA THR A 450 20.64 4.11 -0.93
C THR A 450 20.73 3.74 0.55
N ASN A 451 20.32 4.62 1.46
CA ASN A 451 20.34 4.40 2.91
C ASN A 451 19.18 3.49 3.34
N ARG A 452 19.32 2.22 3.01
CA ARG A 452 18.31 1.17 3.20
C ARG A 452 18.98 -0.09 3.73
N ARG A 453 18.20 -0.92 4.40
CA ARG A 453 18.72 -2.15 5.01
C ARG A 453 18.99 -3.20 3.94
N TRP A 454 20.17 -3.79 3.99
CA TRP A 454 20.57 -4.81 3.03
C TRP A 454 19.68 -6.07 3.17
N MET A 455 19.18 -6.60 2.04
CA MET A 455 18.29 -7.78 1.98
C MET A 455 16.93 -7.61 2.69
N GLU A 456 16.47 -6.39 2.87
CA GLU A 456 15.08 -6.07 3.23
C GLU A 456 14.48 -5.26 2.09
N GLY A 457 13.38 -5.76 1.49
CA GLY A 457 12.80 -5.14 0.30
C GLY A 457 12.28 -3.74 0.58
N THR A 458 12.62 -2.77 -0.28
CA THR A 458 12.06 -1.41 -0.20
C THR A 458 11.29 -1.07 -1.47
N VAL A 459 10.06 -0.59 -1.30
CA VAL A 459 9.27 0.04 -2.36
C VAL A 459 9.63 1.52 -2.44
N ALA A 460 10.27 1.93 -3.53
CA ALA A 460 10.65 3.31 -3.77
C ALA A 460 9.56 4.06 -4.55
N TYR A 461 9.35 5.32 -4.20
CA TYR A 461 8.43 6.21 -4.90
C TYR A 461 8.90 7.65 -4.70
N ALA A 462 8.72 8.49 -5.72
CA ALA A 462 9.17 9.87 -5.68
C ALA A 462 8.19 10.77 -4.91
N GLU A 463 6.90 10.45 -5.01
CA GLU A 463 5.78 11.13 -4.36
C GLU A 463 4.64 10.12 -4.19
N SER A 464 3.79 10.33 -3.19
CA SER A 464 2.68 9.43 -2.85
C SER A 464 1.33 10.14 -2.88
N HIS A 465 0.30 9.41 -2.49
CA HIS A 465 -1.03 9.94 -2.26
C HIS A 465 -1.05 11.07 -1.20
N ASP A 466 -0.16 11.05 -0.19
CA ASP A 466 -0.09 12.12 0.84
C ASP A 466 0.33 13.47 0.24
N GLN A 467 1.37 13.48 -0.61
CA GLN A 467 1.81 14.69 -1.30
C GLN A 467 0.79 15.18 -2.34
N ALA A 468 -0.07 14.28 -2.82
CA ALA A 468 -1.15 14.65 -3.72
C ALA A 468 -2.30 15.35 -2.98
N LEU A 469 -2.45 15.20 -1.65
CA LEU A 469 -3.57 15.79 -0.89
C LEU A 469 -3.42 17.31 -0.71
N VAL A 470 -4.56 17.96 -0.43
CA VAL A 470 -4.61 19.39 -0.07
C VAL A 470 -3.73 19.68 1.15
N GLY A 471 -2.84 20.67 1.00
CA GLY A 471 -1.86 21.01 2.03
C GLY A 471 -0.41 20.76 1.60
N ASP A 472 -0.22 19.96 0.54
CA ASP A 472 1.05 19.83 -0.18
C ASP A 472 0.83 20.03 -1.69
N LYS A 473 1.86 19.78 -2.51
CA LYS A 473 1.82 19.85 -3.97
C LYS A 473 2.47 18.60 -4.56
N THR A 474 1.97 18.15 -5.71
CA THR A 474 2.67 17.15 -6.53
C THR A 474 4.04 17.67 -6.96
N ILE A 475 4.98 16.78 -7.28
CA ILE A 475 6.30 17.17 -7.80
C ILE A 475 6.15 18.03 -9.05
N ALA A 476 5.22 17.67 -9.94
CA ALA A 476 4.90 18.48 -11.11
C ALA A 476 4.48 19.90 -10.74
N PHE A 477 3.62 20.07 -9.74
CA PHE A 477 3.13 21.38 -9.31
C PHE A 477 4.17 22.16 -8.48
N TRP A 478 5.06 21.50 -7.73
CA TRP A 478 6.26 22.12 -7.14
C TRP A 478 7.22 22.66 -8.21
N LEU A 479 7.36 21.94 -9.32
CA LEU A 479 8.30 22.30 -10.39
C LEU A 479 7.77 23.39 -11.33
N MET A 480 6.46 23.41 -11.60
CA MET A 480 5.87 24.20 -12.68
C MET A 480 4.77 25.18 -12.22
N ASP A 481 4.15 24.94 -11.07
CA ASP A 481 3.10 25.77 -10.46
C ASP A 481 2.05 26.24 -11.50
N LYS A 482 1.64 27.51 -11.45
CA LYS A 482 0.62 28.08 -12.34
C LYS A 482 0.99 28.09 -13.83
N GLU A 483 2.27 27.95 -14.18
CA GLU A 483 2.67 27.91 -15.60
C GLU A 483 2.12 26.66 -16.30
N MET A 484 1.76 25.61 -15.54
CA MET A 484 1.11 24.42 -16.06
C MET A 484 -0.21 24.73 -16.79
N TYR A 485 -0.92 25.78 -16.38
CA TYR A 485 -2.24 26.13 -16.95
C TYR A 485 -2.14 26.86 -18.29
N THR A 486 -0.98 27.43 -18.64
CA THR A 486 -0.82 28.30 -19.82
C THR A 486 0.23 27.79 -20.80
N HIS A 487 1.26 27.07 -20.33
CA HIS A 487 2.42 26.68 -21.13
C HIS A 487 2.57 25.16 -21.33
N MET A 488 1.55 24.37 -20.95
CA MET A 488 1.49 22.93 -21.25
C MET A 488 0.98 22.61 -22.65
N SER A 489 0.60 23.59 -23.48
CA SER A 489 0.30 23.35 -24.89
C SER A 489 1.59 23.13 -25.70
N THR A 490 1.57 22.18 -26.65
CA THR A 490 2.65 21.99 -27.63
C THR A 490 2.79 23.15 -28.61
N LEU A 491 1.79 24.05 -28.67
CA LEU A 491 1.78 25.24 -29.52
C LEU A 491 2.22 26.51 -28.77
N SER A 492 2.37 26.43 -27.46
CA SER A 492 2.83 27.56 -26.64
C SER A 492 4.31 27.85 -26.88
N ASP A 493 4.70 29.11 -26.68
CA ASP A 493 6.10 29.52 -26.70
C ASP A 493 6.94 28.74 -25.67
N SER A 494 8.24 28.65 -25.93
CA SER A 494 9.18 28.02 -25.00
C SER A 494 9.19 28.75 -23.66
N ASN A 495 8.88 28.03 -22.58
CA ASN A 495 8.88 28.55 -21.22
C ASN A 495 9.96 27.83 -20.39
N PRO A 496 10.97 28.53 -19.85
CA PRO A 496 12.04 27.92 -19.07
C PRO A 496 11.57 27.16 -17.83
N VAL A 497 10.45 27.56 -17.20
CA VAL A 497 9.88 26.89 -16.03
C VAL A 497 9.31 25.54 -16.42
N ILE A 498 8.53 25.47 -17.51
CA ILE A 498 8.02 24.19 -18.03
C ILE A 498 9.17 23.30 -18.53
N GLY A 499 10.16 23.86 -19.23
CA GLY A 499 11.33 23.11 -19.67
C GLY A 499 12.10 22.49 -18.49
N ARG A 500 12.30 23.26 -17.41
CA ARG A 500 12.87 22.75 -16.15
C ARG A 500 12.01 21.65 -15.54
N GLY A 501 10.71 21.89 -15.42
CA GLY A 501 9.81 20.98 -14.73
C GLY A 501 9.63 19.65 -15.44
N MET A 502 9.48 19.67 -16.76
CA MET A 502 9.42 18.45 -17.58
C MET A 502 10.69 17.59 -17.41
N ALA A 503 11.87 18.22 -17.51
CA ALA A 503 13.14 17.52 -17.38
C ALA A 503 13.34 16.94 -15.97
N LEU A 504 13.16 17.74 -14.92
CA LEU A 504 13.36 17.31 -13.54
C LEU A 504 12.32 16.26 -13.11
N HIS A 505 11.08 16.34 -13.59
CA HIS A 505 10.06 15.32 -13.31
C HIS A 505 10.50 13.94 -13.82
N CYS A 506 10.98 13.85 -15.06
CA CYS A 506 11.52 12.60 -15.61
C CYS A 506 12.76 12.13 -14.83
N MET A 507 13.69 13.02 -14.52
CA MET A 507 14.94 12.68 -13.83
C MET A 507 14.70 12.18 -12.40
N ILE A 508 13.86 12.87 -11.62
CA ILE A 508 13.52 12.53 -10.23
C ILE A 508 12.88 11.14 -10.17
N ARG A 509 11.94 10.86 -11.08
CA ARG A 509 11.29 9.55 -11.15
C ARG A 509 12.27 8.46 -11.55
N LEU A 510 13.11 8.69 -12.57
CA LEU A 510 14.08 7.70 -13.02
C LEU A 510 15.14 7.37 -11.97
N ILE A 511 15.71 8.38 -11.30
CA ILE A 511 16.71 8.11 -10.26
C ILE A 511 16.10 7.39 -9.06
N THR A 512 14.85 7.73 -8.69
CA THR A 512 14.11 7.03 -7.64
C THR A 512 13.83 5.58 -8.04
N HIS A 513 13.38 5.37 -9.27
CA HIS A 513 13.09 4.04 -9.84
C HIS A 513 14.33 3.15 -9.96
N ALA A 514 15.47 3.74 -10.34
CA ALA A 514 16.69 2.98 -10.62
C ALA A 514 17.55 2.75 -9.38
N LEU A 515 17.54 3.66 -8.40
CA LEU A 515 18.45 3.61 -7.24
C LEU A 515 17.74 3.41 -5.89
N GLY A 516 16.45 3.76 -5.80
CA GLY A 516 15.73 3.90 -4.53
C GLY A 516 15.20 2.61 -3.91
N GLY A 517 15.10 1.49 -4.66
CA GLY A 517 14.33 0.33 -4.20
C GLY A 517 14.57 -0.99 -4.93
N GLU A 518 13.88 -2.02 -4.43
CA GLU A 518 13.70 -3.34 -5.06
C GLU A 518 12.30 -3.48 -5.69
N ALA A 519 11.44 -2.49 -5.45
CA ALA A 519 10.14 -2.29 -6.10
C ALA A 519 9.93 -0.78 -6.33
N TYR A 520 9.00 -0.44 -7.23
CA TYR A 520 8.63 0.96 -7.49
C TYR A 520 7.13 1.17 -7.33
N LEU A 521 6.72 2.35 -6.85
CA LEU A 521 5.33 2.76 -6.73
C LEU A 521 5.09 4.13 -7.38
N ASN A 522 3.96 4.26 -8.07
CA ASN A 522 3.43 5.53 -8.60
C ASN A 522 1.96 5.69 -8.22
N PHE A 523 1.59 6.85 -7.67
CA PHE A 523 0.19 7.18 -7.40
C PHE A 523 -0.52 7.72 -8.65
N ILE A 524 -1.76 7.27 -8.87
CA ILE A 524 -2.59 7.56 -10.04
C ILE A 524 -2.57 9.05 -10.43
N GLY A 525 -2.11 9.35 -11.64
CA GLY A 525 -2.02 10.70 -12.20
C GLY A 525 -0.61 11.31 -12.15
N ASN A 526 0.22 10.94 -11.17
CA ASN A 526 1.56 11.48 -11.04
C ASN A 526 2.46 11.02 -12.20
N GLU A 527 2.08 9.95 -12.90
CA GLU A 527 2.87 9.44 -14.01
C GLU A 527 2.99 10.42 -15.19
N PHE A 528 1.99 11.26 -15.37
CA PHE A 528 1.98 12.27 -16.42
C PHE A 528 2.11 13.69 -15.86
N GLY A 529 2.46 13.83 -14.58
CA GLY A 529 2.56 15.11 -13.91
C GLY A 529 1.23 15.83 -13.81
N HIS A 530 0.20 15.15 -13.28
CA HIS A 530 -1.12 15.75 -13.07
C HIS A 530 -1.01 17.07 -12.28
N PRO A 531 -1.67 18.16 -12.75
CA PRO A 531 -1.61 19.46 -12.09
C PRO A 531 -2.44 19.50 -10.80
N GLU A 532 -2.45 20.65 -10.13
CA GLU A 532 -3.29 20.91 -8.95
C GLU A 532 -2.94 19.97 -7.76
N TRP A 533 -3.97 19.58 -7.01
CA TRP A 533 -3.92 18.68 -5.85
C TRP A 533 -5.25 17.90 -5.78
N LEU A 534 -5.28 16.90 -4.92
CA LEU A 534 -6.43 16.08 -4.56
C LEU A 534 -7.06 16.65 -3.28
N ASP A 535 -8.35 16.93 -3.31
CA ASP A 535 -9.11 17.31 -2.11
C ASP A 535 -10.46 16.62 -2.13
N PHE A 536 -10.81 15.99 -1.01
CA PHE A 536 -12.06 15.26 -0.87
C PHE A 536 -13.18 16.17 -0.38
N PRO A 537 -14.45 15.85 -0.68
CA PRO A 537 -15.61 16.57 -0.16
C PRO A 537 -15.60 16.63 1.37
N ARG A 538 -15.53 17.85 1.92
CA ARG A 538 -15.55 18.10 3.37
C ARG A 538 -16.15 19.48 3.66
N ALA A 539 -16.47 19.76 4.93
CA ALA A 539 -17.02 21.05 5.33
C ALA A 539 -16.15 22.24 4.87
N GLY A 540 -14.82 22.10 4.95
CA GLY A 540 -13.86 23.16 4.58
C GLY A 540 -13.79 23.50 3.10
N ASN A 541 -14.42 22.72 2.21
CA ASN A 541 -14.53 23.01 0.77
C ASN A 541 -15.97 22.92 0.25
N ASN A 542 -16.96 23.07 1.15
CA ASN A 542 -18.39 22.99 0.84
C ASN A 542 -18.79 21.66 0.17
N SER A 543 -18.20 20.55 0.61
CA SER A 543 -18.44 19.20 0.06
C SER A 543 -18.19 19.13 -1.45
N SER A 544 -17.17 19.85 -1.93
CA SER A 544 -16.82 19.88 -3.35
C SER A 544 -16.13 18.59 -3.78
N TYR A 545 -16.56 18.06 -4.93
CA TYR A 545 -15.90 16.96 -5.63
C TYR A 545 -14.96 17.45 -6.74
N HIS A 546 -14.77 18.77 -6.88
CA HIS A 546 -14.01 19.34 -7.99
C HIS A 546 -12.56 18.84 -8.07
N TYR A 547 -11.91 18.62 -6.93
CA TYR A 547 -10.54 18.09 -6.87
C TYR A 547 -10.48 16.59 -6.59
N ALA A 548 -11.61 15.94 -6.31
CA ALA A 548 -11.71 14.50 -6.05
C ALA A 548 -11.83 13.70 -7.37
N ARG A 549 -10.94 13.96 -8.32
CA ARG A 549 -10.99 13.43 -9.70
C ARG A 549 -9.59 13.28 -10.33
N ARG A 550 -9.54 12.68 -11.52
CA ARG A 550 -8.34 12.58 -12.37
C ARG A 550 -8.61 13.09 -13.78
N GLN A 551 -7.83 14.07 -14.22
CA GLN A 551 -8.04 14.78 -15.48
C GLN A 551 -7.44 14.02 -16.67
N TRP A 552 -8.00 12.86 -17.03
CA TRP A 552 -7.47 12.00 -18.11
C TRP A 552 -7.41 12.70 -19.47
N ASN A 553 -8.27 13.69 -19.69
CA ASN A 553 -8.25 14.51 -20.90
C ASN A 553 -6.91 15.23 -21.11
N LEU A 554 -6.15 15.51 -20.05
CA LEU A 554 -4.86 16.20 -20.15
C LEU A 554 -3.79 15.33 -20.82
N VAL A 555 -3.77 14.04 -20.51
CA VAL A 555 -2.80 13.09 -21.07
C VAL A 555 -3.25 12.52 -22.42
N ASP A 556 -4.56 12.45 -22.66
CA ASP A 556 -5.12 11.97 -23.92
C ASP A 556 -5.05 13.01 -25.05
N ASP A 557 -4.92 14.31 -24.75
CA ASP A 557 -4.85 15.38 -25.75
C ASP A 557 -3.44 15.50 -26.35
N ALA A 558 -3.34 15.24 -27.67
CA ALA A 558 -2.10 15.33 -28.43
C ALA A 558 -1.51 16.76 -28.51
N LEU A 559 -2.29 17.80 -28.20
CA LEU A 559 -1.84 19.20 -28.17
C LEU A 559 -1.29 19.63 -26.81
N LEU A 560 -1.27 18.72 -25.82
CA LEU A 560 -0.72 18.99 -24.49
C LEU A 560 0.56 18.19 -24.22
N LYS A 561 1.42 18.74 -23.35
CA LYS A 561 2.74 18.20 -23.02
C LYS A 561 2.69 17.05 -22.01
N TYR A 562 1.57 16.81 -21.31
CA TYR A 562 1.42 15.73 -20.32
C TYR A 562 1.70 14.34 -20.93
N ARG A 563 1.32 14.13 -22.20
CA ARG A 563 1.62 12.89 -22.93
C ARG A 563 3.11 12.54 -22.96
N PHE A 564 4.00 13.54 -22.97
CA PHE A 564 5.44 13.31 -23.02
C PHE A 564 5.99 12.75 -21.70
N LEU A 565 5.43 13.19 -20.57
CA LEU A 565 5.74 12.61 -19.25
C LEU A 565 5.19 11.19 -19.15
N ASN A 566 4.00 10.96 -19.70
CA ASN A 566 3.37 9.64 -19.76
C ASN A 566 4.16 8.65 -20.62
N ASP A 567 4.63 9.09 -21.79
CA ASP A 567 5.47 8.31 -22.70
C ASP A 567 6.82 7.98 -22.06
N PHE A 568 7.39 8.92 -21.30
CA PHE A 568 8.60 8.67 -20.53
C PHE A 568 8.38 7.60 -19.46
N ASP A 569 7.29 7.68 -18.70
CA ASP A 569 6.97 6.69 -17.67
C ASP A 569 6.82 5.29 -18.27
N ARG A 570 6.05 5.17 -19.36
CA ARG A 570 5.86 3.93 -20.09
C ARG A 570 7.19 3.30 -20.51
N ASP A 571 8.08 4.10 -21.09
CA ASP A 571 9.38 3.62 -21.54
C ASP A 571 10.29 3.26 -20.35
N MET A 572 10.23 4.00 -19.25
CA MET A 572 10.93 3.66 -18.01
C MET A 572 10.50 2.29 -17.48
N GLN A 573 9.18 2.03 -17.40
CA GLN A 573 8.66 0.74 -16.94
C GLN A 573 8.97 -0.40 -17.91
N THR A 574 8.89 -0.14 -19.22
CA THR A 574 9.24 -1.11 -20.26
C THR A 574 10.72 -1.49 -20.18
N LEU A 575 11.59 -0.51 -19.93
CA LEU A 575 13.02 -0.73 -19.79
C LEU A 575 13.35 -1.53 -18.53
N GLU A 576 12.68 -1.25 -17.41
CA GLU A 576 12.84 -2.08 -16.21
C GLU A 576 12.37 -3.51 -16.46
N ASN A 577 11.23 -3.71 -17.13
CA ASN A 577 10.77 -5.05 -17.46
C ASN A 577 11.78 -5.82 -18.34
N LYS A 578 12.51 -5.12 -19.21
CA LYS A 578 13.53 -5.71 -20.08
C LYS A 578 14.84 -6.04 -19.34
N TYR A 579 15.36 -5.12 -18.53
CA TYR A 579 16.68 -5.26 -17.91
C TYR A 579 16.64 -5.71 -16.44
N GLY A 580 15.51 -5.53 -15.75
CA GLY A 580 15.25 -6.02 -14.40
C GLY A 580 16.15 -5.41 -13.33
N TRP A 581 16.34 -4.08 -13.32
CA TRP A 581 17.22 -3.46 -12.33
C TRP A 581 16.65 -3.46 -10.91
N LEU A 582 15.32 -3.43 -10.73
CA LEU A 582 14.71 -3.46 -9.39
C LEU A 582 14.97 -4.79 -8.69
N ARG A 583 14.88 -5.91 -9.41
CA ARG A 583 15.20 -7.26 -8.89
C ARG A 583 16.70 -7.55 -8.76
N SER A 584 17.55 -6.63 -9.21
CA SER A 584 19.01 -6.77 -9.15
C SER A 584 19.56 -6.16 -7.87
N ASN A 585 20.78 -6.56 -7.50
CA ASN A 585 21.51 -5.96 -6.39
C ASN A 585 21.57 -4.42 -6.51
N PRO A 586 21.73 -3.70 -5.38
CA PRO A 586 21.85 -2.24 -5.33
C PRO A 586 22.89 -1.73 -6.31
N GLY A 587 22.61 -0.56 -6.88
CA GLY A 587 23.50 0.07 -7.84
C GLY A 587 24.84 0.47 -7.22
N TYR A 588 25.91 0.34 -8.00
CA TYR A 588 27.23 0.86 -7.63
C TYR A 588 27.36 2.31 -8.08
N VAL A 589 27.40 3.24 -7.13
CA VAL A 589 27.51 4.69 -7.43
C VAL A 589 28.97 5.08 -7.61
N SER A 590 29.38 5.30 -8.87
CA SER A 590 30.75 5.67 -9.25
C SER A 590 30.98 7.20 -9.22
N CYS A 591 29.92 8.00 -9.32
CA CYS A 591 30.00 9.46 -9.28
C CYS A 591 28.81 10.09 -8.53
N LYS A 592 29.10 11.10 -7.70
CA LYS A 592 28.13 11.96 -6.98
C LYS A 592 28.74 13.36 -6.79
N HIS A 593 29.02 14.01 -7.91
CA HIS A 593 29.84 15.22 -7.96
C HIS A 593 29.00 16.48 -7.72
N ASP A 594 29.19 17.13 -6.56
CA ASP A 594 28.40 18.31 -6.16
C ASP A 594 28.68 19.57 -6.98
N GLY A 595 29.88 19.72 -7.55
CA GLY A 595 30.21 20.88 -8.42
C GLY A 595 29.42 20.81 -9.72
N ASP A 596 29.79 19.85 -10.57
CA ASP A 596 29.14 19.50 -11.83
C ASP A 596 27.65 19.10 -11.71
N LYS A 597 27.15 18.77 -10.50
CA LYS A 597 25.81 18.22 -10.25
C LYS A 597 25.55 16.93 -11.03
N VAL A 598 26.57 16.08 -11.14
CA VAL A 598 26.49 14.81 -11.88
C VAL A 598 26.42 13.63 -10.93
N ILE A 599 25.48 12.72 -11.16
CA ILE A 599 25.40 11.40 -10.53
C ILE A 599 25.57 10.34 -11.61
N ALA A 600 26.45 9.37 -11.39
CA ALA A 600 26.58 8.20 -12.25
C ALA A 600 26.66 6.92 -11.42
N PHE A 601 25.95 5.88 -11.87
CA PHE A 601 25.95 4.58 -11.21
C PHE A 601 25.65 3.45 -12.20
N GLU A 602 26.06 2.24 -11.84
CA GLU A 602 25.73 1.03 -12.58
C GLU A 602 24.74 0.16 -11.81
N ARG A 603 23.71 -0.35 -12.48
CA ARG A 603 22.78 -1.34 -11.93
C ARG A 603 22.27 -2.27 -13.03
N ALA A 604 22.26 -3.58 -12.77
CA ALA A 604 21.86 -4.60 -13.74
C ALA A 604 22.58 -4.53 -15.10
N GLY A 605 23.88 -4.20 -15.08
CA GLY A 605 24.69 -4.06 -16.30
C GLY A 605 24.40 -2.80 -17.13
N LEU A 606 23.50 -1.93 -16.66
CA LEU A 606 23.26 -0.62 -17.24
C LEU A 606 24.08 0.44 -16.54
N LEU A 607 24.50 1.47 -17.28
CA LEU A 607 25.11 2.69 -16.75
C LEU A 607 24.06 3.81 -16.79
N PHE A 608 23.79 4.41 -15.65
CA PHE A 608 22.91 5.57 -15.51
C PHE A 608 23.76 6.82 -15.25
N VAL A 609 23.48 7.90 -15.98
CA VAL A 609 24.15 9.19 -15.81
C VAL A 609 23.09 10.29 -15.75
N PHE A 610 23.14 11.10 -14.69
CA PHE A 610 22.25 12.23 -14.44
C PHE A 610 23.08 13.50 -14.33
N ASN A 611 22.71 14.54 -15.07
CA ASN A 611 23.24 15.88 -14.89
C ASN A 611 22.11 16.79 -14.37
N PHE A 612 22.13 17.07 -13.07
CA PHE A 612 21.20 17.97 -12.40
C PHE A 612 21.61 19.45 -12.51
N HIS A 613 22.72 19.77 -13.19
CA HIS A 613 23.17 21.15 -13.30
C HIS A 613 22.10 21.98 -14.05
N PRO A 614 21.73 23.17 -13.53
CA PRO A 614 20.66 23.97 -14.13
C PRO A 614 20.98 24.56 -15.51
N ASN A 615 22.24 24.57 -15.95
CA ASN A 615 22.66 25.25 -17.19
C ASN A 615 23.95 24.69 -17.83
N GLN A 616 24.89 24.11 -17.08
CA GLN A 616 26.11 23.55 -17.65
C GLN A 616 25.87 22.19 -18.30
N SER A 617 26.34 22.08 -19.54
CA SER A 617 26.40 20.84 -20.31
C SER A 617 27.87 20.43 -20.43
N PHE A 618 28.17 19.14 -20.32
CA PHE A 618 29.54 18.66 -20.34
C PHE A 618 29.81 17.83 -21.59
N THR A 619 30.80 18.24 -22.37
CA THR A 619 31.37 17.47 -23.48
C THR A 619 32.52 16.60 -22.96
N ASP A 620 32.66 15.40 -23.52
CA ASP A 620 33.72 14.45 -23.15
C ASP A 620 33.79 14.10 -21.65
N TYR A 621 32.64 14.14 -20.97
CA TYR A 621 32.53 13.85 -19.55
C TYR A 621 32.85 12.38 -19.29
N ARG A 622 33.85 12.12 -18.44
CA ARG A 622 34.32 10.76 -18.17
C ARG A 622 33.48 10.11 -17.07
N VAL A 623 32.93 8.93 -17.37
CA VAL A 623 32.18 8.10 -16.44
C VAL A 623 32.76 6.69 -16.41
N GLY A 624 32.90 6.12 -15.21
CA GLY A 624 33.47 4.79 -15.02
C GLY A 624 32.46 3.68 -15.33
N VAL A 625 32.95 2.56 -15.88
CA VAL A 625 32.20 1.32 -16.14
C VAL A 625 33.06 0.10 -15.76
N ASP A 626 32.47 -0.98 -15.24
CA ASP A 626 33.28 -2.19 -14.92
C ASP A 626 33.72 -2.90 -16.19
N VAL A 627 32.77 -3.09 -17.10
CA VAL A 627 32.89 -4.08 -18.15
C VAL A 627 33.33 -3.37 -19.42
N PRO A 628 34.53 -3.67 -19.94
CA PRO A 628 34.96 -3.13 -21.23
C PRO A 628 33.99 -3.55 -22.35
N GLY A 629 33.82 -2.70 -23.34
CA GLY A 629 32.93 -2.97 -24.47
C GLY A 629 32.45 -1.71 -25.18
N LYS A 630 31.25 -1.81 -25.77
CA LYS A 630 30.62 -0.73 -26.53
C LYS A 630 29.27 -0.39 -25.89
N TYR A 631 29.12 0.84 -25.43
CA TYR A 631 27.91 1.31 -24.75
C TYR A 631 27.07 2.23 -25.64
N GLN A 632 25.76 2.08 -25.63
CA GLN A 632 24.82 2.92 -26.38
C GLN A 632 23.69 3.39 -25.48
N ALA A 633 23.25 4.63 -25.70
CA ALA A 633 22.09 5.17 -25.00
C ALA A 633 20.83 4.39 -25.42
N ILE A 634 20.12 3.83 -24.43
CA ILE A 634 18.85 3.11 -24.59
C ILE A 634 17.66 3.90 -24.08
N LEU A 635 17.89 4.92 -23.25
CA LEU A 635 16.92 5.91 -22.79
C LEU A 635 17.62 7.24 -22.57
N CYS A 636 17.02 8.34 -22.99
CA CYS A 636 17.53 9.69 -22.78
C CYS A 636 16.34 10.63 -22.52
N THR A 637 16.32 11.31 -21.37
CA THR A 637 15.23 12.25 -21.04
C THR A 637 15.26 13.50 -21.93
N ASP A 638 16.36 13.80 -22.60
CA ASP A 638 16.47 14.89 -23.58
C ASP A 638 15.93 14.52 -24.97
N SER A 639 15.46 13.29 -25.19
CA SER A 639 14.86 12.91 -26.47
C SER A 639 13.65 13.78 -26.82
N LYS A 640 13.48 14.11 -28.11
CA LYS A 640 12.27 14.82 -28.58
C LYS A 640 10.98 14.06 -28.27
N LYS A 641 11.05 12.72 -28.11
CA LYS A 641 9.94 11.89 -27.66
C LYS A 641 9.39 12.34 -26.30
N TYR A 642 10.22 12.90 -25.43
CA TYR A 642 9.84 13.34 -24.08
C TYR A 642 9.81 14.86 -23.94
N CYS A 643 9.63 15.59 -25.05
CA CYS A 643 9.71 17.06 -25.09
C CYS A 643 11.09 17.64 -24.72
N GLY A 644 12.16 16.82 -24.81
CA GLY A 644 13.52 17.30 -24.69
C GLY A 644 14.03 17.97 -25.97
N PHE A 645 15.29 18.42 -25.96
CA PHE A 645 15.87 19.17 -27.08
C PHE A 645 16.45 18.29 -28.19
N GLY A 646 16.50 16.97 -27.99
CA GLY A 646 17.03 15.99 -28.93
C GLY A 646 18.53 16.13 -29.18
N ARG A 647 19.29 16.56 -28.16
CA ARG A 647 20.75 16.73 -28.29
C ARG A 647 21.50 15.41 -28.12
N VAL A 648 20.90 14.46 -27.42
CA VAL A 648 21.30 13.05 -27.39
C VAL A 648 20.06 12.21 -27.67
N GLU A 649 20.10 11.38 -28.69
CA GLU A 649 19.01 10.46 -29.03
C GLU A 649 19.43 9.00 -28.81
N PRO A 650 18.57 8.16 -28.21
CA PRO A 650 18.84 6.73 -28.06
C PRO A 650 19.15 6.04 -29.39
N ASN A 651 19.95 5.00 -29.34
CA ASN A 651 20.33 4.15 -30.47
C ASN A 651 21.12 4.86 -31.62
N ASN A 652 21.59 6.09 -31.41
CA ASN A 652 22.28 6.84 -32.46
C ASN A 652 23.81 6.63 -32.44
N GLU A 653 24.45 6.84 -31.28
CA GLU A 653 25.90 6.76 -31.10
C GLU A 653 26.30 5.64 -30.15
N CYS A 654 27.56 5.21 -30.24
CA CYS A 654 28.12 4.23 -29.32
C CYS A 654 29.47 4.70 -28.79
N HIS A 655 29.69 4.49 -27.50
CA HIS A 655 30.88 4.88 -26.77
C HIS A 655 31.73 3.64 -26.50
N LEU A 656 32.96 3.64 -27.02
CA LEU A 656 33.95 2.59 -26.74
C LEU A 656 34.62 2.88 -25.41
N THR A 657 34.82 1.84 -24.60
CA THR A 657 35.58 1.98 -23.36
C THR A 657 37.05 2.26 -23.64
N GLN A 658 37.68 3.04 -22.78
CA GLN A 658 39.04 3.53 -22.91
C GLN A 658 39.83 3.05 -21.70
N ASN A 659 40.40 1.84 -21.72
CA ASN A 659 41.12 1.15 -20.62
C ASN A 659 41.84 2.06 -19.59
N MET A 660 41.05 2.77 -18.78
CA MET A 660 41.44 3.89 -17.94
C MET A 660 40.46 3.87 -16.76
N PRO A 661 40.93 3.44 -15.58
CA PRO A 661 40.11 3.40 -14.39
C PRO A 661 39.57 4.79 -14.02
N TRP A 662 38.29 4.84 -13.64
CA TRP A 662 37.63 6.06 -13.19
C TRP A 662 36.51 5.74 -12.20
N GLY A 663 36.36 6.54 -11.12
CA GLY A 663 35.29 6.34 -10.14
C GLY A 663 35.27 4.95 -9.49
N ASN A 664 36.45 4.37 -9.22
CA ASN A 664 36.62 2.99 -8.72
C ASN A 664 36.02 1.91 -9.63
N ARG A 665 36.04 2.13 -10.94
CA ARG A 665 35.73 1.12 -11.97
C ARG A 665 36.97 0.83 -12.81
N SER A 666 37.04 -0.36 -13.40
CA SER A 666 38.19 -0.81 -14.19
C SER A 666 38.38 -0.03 -15.50
N ASP A 667 37.31 0.49 -16.08
CA ASP A 667 37.33 1.18 -17.36
C ASP A 667 36.44 2.44 -17.33
N SER A 668 36.42 3.21 -18.41
CA SER A 668 35.60 4.41 -18.55
C SER A 668 35.19 4.70 -19.98
N ILE A 669 34.11 5.47 -20.15
CA ILE A 669 33.70 6.07 -21.42
C ILE A 669 33.66 7.59 -21.29
N GLN A 670 33.71 8.29 -22.41
CA GLN A 670 33.44 9.73 -22.49
C GLN A 670 32.14 9.97 -23.23
N ILE A 671 31.30 10.82 -22.65
CA ILE A 671 29.95 11.10 -23.13
C ILE A 671 29.70 12.60 -23.21
N TYR A 672 28.73 12.98 -24.03
CA TYR A 672 28.11 14.30 -23.95
C TYR A 672 26.88 14.21 -23.06
N ILE A 673 26.83 15.00 -21.98
CA ILE A 673 25.72 15.03 -21.03
C ILE A 673 25.16 16.45 -20.87
N PRO A 674 24.05 16.78 -21.55
CA PRO A 674 23.43 18.09 -21.44
C PRO A 674 22.93 18.41 -20.02
N CYS A 675 22.75 19.69 -19.72
CA CYS A 675 22.11 20.13 -18.48
C CYS A 675 20.69 19.54 -18.32
N ARG A 676 20.30 19.24 -17.08
CA ARG A 676 18.99 18.63 -16.73
C ARG A 676 18.63 17.44 -17.62
N THR A 677 19.54 16.48 -17.72
CA THR A 677 19.34 15.28 -18.55
C THR A 677 19.74 14.03 -17.77
N ALA A 678 18.98 12.95 -17.96
CA ALA A 678 19.38 11.60 -17.58
C ALA A 678 19.50 10.72 -18.82
N ILE A 679 20.57 9.93 -18.87
CA ILE A 679 20.85 8.98 -19.96
C ILE A 679 21.14 7.62 -19.34
N VAL A 680 20.50 6.59 -19.89
CA VAL A 680 20.76 5.19 -19.55
C VAL A 680 21.46 4.53 -20.73
N TYR A 681 22.61 3.94 -20.47
CA TYR A 681 23.41 3.22 -21.44
C TYR A 681 23.36 1.71 -21.17
N ALA A 682 23.27 0.92 -22.24
CA ALA A 682 23.50 -0.51 -22.21
C ALA A 682 24.72 -0.86 -23.05
N LYS A 683 25.36 -1.98 -22.69
CA LYS A 683 26.38 -2.62 -23.52
C LYS A 683 25.71 -3.25 -24.76
N CYS A 684 26.32 -3.13 -25.93
CA CYS A 684 25.74 -3.50 -27.24
C CYS A 684 26.39 -4.70 -27.93
N ASP A 685 27.49 -5.18 -27.38
CA ASP A 685 28.28 -6.31 -27.87
C ASP A 685 27.94 -7.64 -27.19
#